data_AF-A0A2Z3WY18-F1
#
_entry.id   AF-A0A2Z3WY18-F1
#
_cell.length_a   1.000
_cell.length_b   1.000
_cell.length_c   1.000
_cell.angle_alpha   90.00
_cell.angle_beta   90.00
_cell.angle_gamma   90.00
#
_symmetry.space_group_name_H-M   'P 1'
#
loop_
_entity.id
_entity.type
_entity.pdbx_description
1 polymer ?
#
loop_
_entity_poly.entity_id
_entity_poly.type
_entity_poly.pdbx_seq_one_letter_code
_entity_poly.pdbx_strand_id
1 'polypeptide(L)'
;MKKDVNGSEILRKIRESKGSIYLDLAHQRSFSLNVFQMNALELIEAVQKVKDPDQGLLLMMENNREAGLQAHRELNRHVHNFVSSSLTLVEHTRVFMRKNYSDTQLLQTYETQVVATFAKSPVAQFVQGLRNYMLHRGLPASSMFMKFVSNPGEIDGSGSMETGVHYDTASLLDWRDWKAPARTYLENAGEHLDIHDFAIEYLTLVNQFHEWLDNTLNIHHLSDLQELKLLQSQFQMINQNNAEGTPEKIFDSQDSEPFSFHSAHVTELDRISLEIMGKVRPIHFKPRISDFPTDRPIITITDKELIGPVTFWQQDLNGKQALTFFTYDGKPHGFTEDDYEHLDALIDSVMKAVWAPMSLSRKFVETVFFNWVRREFPVAQNPFSLTLCEIARDKVKNVEIWAPVANLEVEQGFDFGTIRIEPITPSAIDNICNRASKAPAGQELEVSQYFEKLRNDFQGYAAVVVSINAEPEFASERAFQIARDAVGLLTFFSPSAPTSYLFNPVALSGAEYIPSSKLITLFEGGYGHYEGILPKKIAYWRLSAQQIKALNTDIFETAGSLIIDVELSEFAAAVRGSILTYTKGTNLLASKERLRSCLSALEMLLLRHDMEPRAHCIAKRMGVIISMNGIDDANEVKRIAQQIHWLLEQPQQTELSHRENELISLFTNYTYNVLYLALGNARTFHSKKQFINEIDRIGNITE
;
A
#
# COMPACT_ATOMS: atom_id res chain seq x y z
N MET A 1 9.23 41.82 38.22
CA MET A 1 7.88 41.38 37.79
C MET A 1 7.88 41.15 36.29
N LYS A 2 8.23 39.94 35.83
CA LYS A 2 7.97 39.50 34.45
C LYS A 2 6.63 38.76 34.50
N LYS A 3 5.60 39.26 33.83
CA LYS A 3 4.31 38.56 33.71
C LYS A 3 4.54 37.33 32.85
N ASP A 4 4.42 36.13 33.44
CA ASP A 4 4.30 34.90 32.68
C ASP A 4 3.10 35.02 31.74
N VAL A 5 3.36 35.07 30.43
CA VAL A 5 2.30 34.98 29.43
C VAL A 5 1.84 33.53 29.44
N ASN A 6 0.76 33.27 30.15
CA ASN A 6 0.25 31.94 30.44
C ASN A 6 -0.31 31.30 29.16
N GLY A 7 0.31 30.23 28.66
CA GLY A 7 -0.14 29.52 27.45
C GLY A 7 -1.59 29.04 27.53
N SER A 8 -2.12 28.78 28.73
CA SER A 8 -3.54 28.45 28.94
C SER A 8 -4.48 29.63 28.63
N GLU A 9 -4.04 30.87 28.84
CA GLU A 9 -4.83 32.07 28.52
C GLU A 9 -4.90 32.30 27.01
N ILE A 10 -3.80 32.08 26.28
CA ILE A 10 -3.80 32.16 24.81
C ILE A 10 -4.64 31.02 24.21
N LEU A 11 -4.54 29.80 24.74
CA LEU A 11 -5.37 28.68 24.28
C LEU A 11 -6.87 28.95 24.47
N ARG A 12 -7.24 29.58 25.60
CA ARG A 12 -8.61 30.04 25.83
C ARG A 12 -9.02 31.10 24.81
N LYS A 13 -8.18 32.12 24.55
CA LYS A 13 -8.42 33.15 23.54
C LYS A 13 -8.57 32.57 22.13
N ILE A 14 -7.79 31.55 21.77
CA ILE A 14 -7.93 30.83 20.50
C ILE A 14 -9.33 30.22 20.41
N ARG A 15 -9.74 29.42 21.41
CA ARG A 15 -11.05 28.74 21.42
C ARG A 15 -12.24 29.70 21.41
N GLU A 16 -12.11 30.82 22.10
CA GLU A 16 -13.16 31.85 22.19
C GLU A 16 -13.13 32.85 21.03
N SER A 17 -12.09 32.84 20.19
CA SER A 17 -11.98 33.78 19.06
C SER A 17 -13.08 33.55 18.03
N LYS A 18 -13.55 34.65 17.42
CA LYS A 18 -14.53 34.60 16.34
C LYS A 18 -14.05 33.77 15.16
N GLY A 19 -12.74 33.80 14.86
CA GLY A 19 -12.12 33.00 13.80
C GLY A 19 -12.22 31.51 14.09
N SER A 20 -11.97 31.07 15.32
CA SER A 20 -12.10 29.65 15.69
C SER A 20 -13.55 29.18 15.62
N ILE A 21 -14.48 29.98 16.16
CA ILE A 21 -15.92 29.69 16.11
C ILE A 21 -16.39 29.60 14.66
N TYR A 22 -15.93 30.51 13.78
CA TYR A 22 -16.24 30.47 12.36
C TYR A 22 -15.72 29.19 11.68
N LEU A 23 -14.47 28.78 11.94
CA LEU A 23 -13.93 27.54 11.37
C LEU A 23 -14.69 26.30 11.84
N ASP A 24 -15.10 26.24 13.12
CA ASP A 24 -15.92 25.15 13.65
C ASP A 24 -17.29 25.11 12.96
N LEU A 25 -17.90 26.27 12.75
CA LEU A 25 -19.17 26.42 12.03
C LEU A 25 -19.05 26.03 10.56
N ALA A 26 -17.99 26.45 9.87
CA ALA A 26 -17.71 26.07 8.49
C ALA A 26 -17.51 24.55 8.36
N HIS A 27 -16.78 23.95 9.30
CA HIS A 27 -16.58 22.50 9.38
C HIS A 27 -17.91 21.75 9.63
N GLN A 28 -18.79 22.26 10.50
CA GLN A 28 -20.12 21.66 10.68
C GLN A 28 -20.96 21.67 9.40
N ARG A 29 -20.89 22.77 8.62
CA ARG A 29 -21.58 22.85 7.32
C ARG A 29 -21.00 21.85 6.31
N SER A 30 -19.68 21.69 6.26
CA SER A 30 -19.04 20.85 5.23
C SER A 30 -19.52 19.40 5.27
N PHE A 31 -20.00 18.89 6.41
CA PHE A 31 -20.59 17.55 6.50
C PHE A 31 -21.79 17.34 5.56
N SER A 32 -22.71 18.31 5.51
CA SER A 32 -23.93 18.15 4.68
C SER A 32 -23.61 18.29 3.19
N LEU A 33 -22.64 19.14 2.86
CA LEU A 33 -22.13 19.28 1.50
C LEU A 33 -21.46 17.97 1.05
N ASN A 34 -20.61 17.39 1.92
CA ASN A 34 -19.97 16.10 1.66
C ASN A 34 -21.00 14.98 1.48
N VAL A 35 -22.04 14.90 2.31
CA VAL A 35 -23.12 13.90 2.15
C VAL A 35 -23.76 14.02 0.77
N PHE A 36 -24.10 15.24 0.33
CA PHE A 36 -24.66 15.45 -1.01
C PHE A 36 -23.67 15.03 -2.11
N GLN A 37 -22.42 15.51 -2.04
CA GLN A 37 -21.40 15.24 -3.04
C GLN A 37 -21.13 13.74 -3.19
N MET A 38 -21.00 13.00 -2.09
CA MET A 38 -20.77 11.55 -2.15
C MET A 38 -21.98 10.81 -2.76
N ASN A 39 -23.20 11.17 -2.40
CA ASN A 39 -24.39 10.56 -3.02
C ASN A 39 -24.52 10.89 -4.52
N ALA A 40 -24.09 12.08 -4.94
CA ALA A 40 -24.03 12.45 -6.35
C ALA A 40 -22.99 11.63 -7.12
N LEU A 41 -21.79 11.46 -6.56
CA LEU A 41 -20.73 10.65 -7.15
C LEU A 41 -21.14 9.17 -7.27
N GLU A 42 -21.72 8.59 -6.22
CA GLU A 42 -22.24 7.21 -6.27
C GLU A 42 -23.31 7.04 -7.34
N LEU A 43 -24.22 8.01 -7.50
CA LEU A 43 -25.23 7.98 -8.56
C LEU A 43 -24.57 8.03 -9.95
N ILE A 44 -23.63 8.94 -10.16
CA ILE A 44 -22.93 9.09 -11.44
C ILE A 44 -22.18 7.80 -11.79
N GLU A 45 -21.45 7.22 -10.83
CA GLU A 45 -20.76 5.93 -11.02
C GLU A 45 -21.77 4.81 -11.35
N ALA A 46 -22.89 4.73 -10.64
CA ALA A 46 -23.92 3.73 -10.89
C ALA A 46 -24.55 3.86 -12.29
N VAL A 47 -24.81 5.08 -12.76
CA VAL A 47 -25.33 5.29 -14.13
C VAL A 47 -24.29 4.90 -15.17
N GLN A 48 -23.02 5.27 -14.97
CA GLN A 48 -21.93 4.94 -15.89
C GLN A 48 -21.78 3.42 -16.08
N LYS A 49 -21.98 2.62 -15.01
CA LYS A 49 -21.98 1.15 -15.12
C LYS A 49 -23.05 0.62 -16.07
N VAL A 50 -24.24 1.23 -16.11
CA VAL A 50 -25.33 0.79 -17.02
C VAL A 50 -25.20 1.40 -18.42
N LYS A 51 -24.45 2.50 -18.56
CA LYS A 51 -24.09 3.10 -19.86
C LYS A 51 -22.95 2.36 -20.58
N ASP A 52 -22.18 1.54 -19.88
CA ASP A 52 -21.18 0.67 -20.53
C ASP A 52 -21.90 -0.40 -21.39
N PRO A 53 -21.64 -0.46 -22.71
CA PRO A 53 -22.42 -1.33 -23.60
C PRO A 53 -22.31 -2.81 -23.27
N ASP A 54 -21.13 -3.28 -22.84
CA ASP A 54 -20.90 -4.69 -22.52
C ASP A 54 -21.69 -5.08 -21.25
N GLN A 55 -21.69 -4.21 -20.23
CA GLN A 55 -22.48 -4.42 -19.00
C GLN A 55 -23.99 -4.22 -19.21
N GLY A 56 -24.38 -3.16 -19.91
CA GLY A 56 -25.78 -2.88 -20.22
C GLY A 56 -26.42 -4.05 -20.96
N LEU A 57 -25.71 -4.61 -21.94
CA LEU A 57 -26.15 -5.81 -22.65
C LEU A 57 -26.29 -7.01 -21.70
N LEU A 58 -25.29 -7.28 -20.87
CA LEU A 58 -25.31 -8.38 -19.90
C LEU A 58 -26.48 -8.28 -18.92
N LEU A 59 -26.79 -7.08 -18.41
CA LEU A 59 -27.91 -6.83 -17.50
C LEU A 59 -29.28 -6.98 -18.19
N MET A 60 -29.34 -6.80 -19.51
CA MET A 60 -30.56 -6.94 -20.31
C MET A 60 -30.78 -8.38 -20.81
N MET A 61 -29.82 -9.29 -20.67
CA MET A 61 -29.98 -10.70 -21.08
C MET A 61 -30.98 -11.45 -20.19
N GLU A 62 -31.76 -12.35 -20.81
CA GLU A 62 -32.83 -13.09 -20.12
C GLU A 62 -32.32 -13.98 -18.98
N ASN A 63 -31.16 -14.62 -19.16
CA ASN A 63 -30.50 -15.42 -18.13
C ASN A 63 -29.97 -14.59 -16.95
N ASN A 64 -29.85 -13.27 -17.09
CA ASN A 64 -29.39 -12.32 -16.07
C ASN A 64 -30.52 -11.41 -15.57
N ARG A 65 -31.79 -11.76 -15.85
CA ARG A 65 -32.95 -10.91 -15.53
C ARG A 65 -32.99 -10.43 -14.08
N GLU A 66 -32.65 -11.28 -13.11
CA GLU A 66 -32.62 -10.89 -11.69
C GLU A 66 -31.53 -9.85 -11.41
N ALA A 67 -30.33 -10.02 -11.97
CA ALA A 67 -29.25 -9.06 -11.85
C ALA A 67 -29.61 -7.72 -12.50
N GLY A 68 -30.23 -7.73 -13.69
CA GLY A 68 -30.76 -6.54 -14.35
C GLY A 68 -31.80 -5.80 -13.52
N LEU A 69 -32.77 -6.54 -12.94
CA LEU A 69 -33.78 -5.97 -12.03
C LEU A 69 -33.14 -5.39 -10.77
N GLN A 70 -32.14 -6.04 -10.20
CA GLN A 70 -31.44 -5.56 -9.01
C GLN A 70 -30.63 -4.29 -9.31
N ALA A 71 -29.91 -4.24 -10.44
CA ALA A 71 -29.20 -3.04 -10.89
C ALA A 71 -30.16 -1.86 -11.06
N HIS A 72 -31.35 -2.10 -11.63
CA HIS A 72 -32.39 -1.09 -11.77
C HIS A 72 -32.93 -0.56 -10.43
N ARG A 73 -33.05 -1.43 -9.42
CA ARG A 73 -33.45 -1.03 -8.05
C ARG A 73 -32.36 -0.21 -7.38
N GLU A 74 -31.11 -0.64 -7.48
CA GLU A 74 -29.97 0.08 -6.91
C GLU A 74 -29.82 1.48 -7.51
N LEU A 75 -29.99 1.61 -8.84
CA LEU A 75 -29.94 2.91 -9.48
C LEU A 75 -31.01 3.86 -8.93
N ASN A 76 -32.25 3.38 -8.77
CA ASN A 76 -33.33 4.18 -8.17
C ASN A 76 -33.07 4.51 -6.69
N ARG A 77 -32.41 3.62 -5.93
CA ARG A 77 -31.94 3.92 -4.56
C ARG A 77 -30.91 5.05 -4.56
N HIS A 78 -29.96 5.05 -5.50
CA HIS A 78 -28.98 6.13 -5.64
C HIS A 78 -29.65 7.46 -6.01
N VAL A 79 -30.63 7.47 -6.93
CA VAL A 79 -31.41 8.69 -7.24
C VAL A 79 -32.15 9.21 -6.02
N HIS A 80 -32.82 8.33 -5.27
CA HIS A 80 -33.50 8.71 -4.02
C HIS A 80 -32.53 9.38 -3.03
N ASN A 81 -31.35 8.80 -2.83
CA ASN A 81 -30.37 9.31 -1.91
C ASN A 81 -29.78 10.66 -2.37
N PHE A 82 -29.51 10.81 -3.67
CA PHE A 82 -29.08 12.06 -4.28
C PHE A 82 -30.10 13.19 -4.07
N VAL A 83 -31.36 12.97 -4.43
CA VAL A 83 -32.39 14.02 -4.30
C VAL A 83 -32.72 14.31 -2.83
N SER A 84 -32.66 13.31 -1.95
CA SER A 84 -32.89 13.48 -0.51
C SER A 84 -31.77 14.28 0.16
N SER A 85 -30.51 13.91 -0.10
CA SER A 85 -29.33 14.62 0.42
C SER A 85 -29.26 16.06 -0.10
N SER A 86 -29.70 16.31 -1.33
CA SER A 86 -29.80 17.67 -1.89
C SER A 86 -30.68 18.59 -1.03
N LEU A 87 -31.84 18.11 -0.57
CA LEU A 87 -32.75 18.93 0.22
C LEU A 87 -32.24 19.10 1.66
N THR A 88 -31.58 18.08 2.22
CA THR A 88 -30.87 18.20 3.51
C THR A 88 -29.83 19.30 3.46
N LEU A 89 -29.00 19.34 2.41
CA LEU A 89 -28.00 20.40 2.23
C LEU A 89 -28.63 21.78 2.13
N VAL A 90 -29.70 21.92 1.35
CA VAL A 90 -30.45 23.18 1.20
C VAL A 90 -30.97 23.68 2.55
N GLU A 91 -31.62 22.81 3.33
CA GLU A 91 -32.20 23.21 4.62
C GLU A 91 -31.12 23.51 5.66
N HIS A 92 -30.10 22.66 5.78
CA HIS A 92 -28.99 22.89 6.71
C HIS A 92 -28.26 24.20 6.41
N THR A 93 -28.02 24.51 5.13
CA THR A 93 -27.39 25.78 4.73
C THR A 93 -28.28 26.98 5.05
N ARG A 94 -29.58 26.89 4.80
CA ARG A 94 -30.54 27.95 5.13
C ARG A 94 -30.60 28.21 6.64
N VAL A 95 -30.74 27.15 7.45
CA VAL A 95 -30.77 27.25 8.92
C VAL A 95 -29.46 27.81 9.43
N PHE A 96 -28.32 27.35 8.91
CA PHE A 96 -27.00 27.89 9.23
C PHE A 96 -26.91 29.39 9.00
N MET A 97 -27.32 29.86 7.81
CA MET A 97 -27.25 31.28 7.47
C MET A 97 -28.16 32.12 8.37
N ARG A 98 -29.39 31.68 8.60
CA ARG A 98 -30.34 32.39 9.48
C ARG A 98 -29.92 32.41 10.94
N LYS A 99 -29.35 31.32 11.44
CA LYS A 99 -28.94 31.19 12.84
C LYS A 99 -27.72 32.06 13.16
N ASN A 100 -26.74 32.10 12.26
CA ASN A 100 -25.44 32.71 12.54
C ASN A 100 -25.27 34.12 11.94
N TYR A 101 -26.12 34.52 10.99
CA TYR A 101 -25.94 35.77 10.22
C TYR A 101 -27.23 36.58 10.05
N SER A 102 -28.28 36.31 10.83
CA SER A 102 -29.59 36.98 10.77
C SER A 102 -29.53 38.50 10.76
N ASP A 103 -28.67 39.08 11.58
CA ASP A 103 -28.57 40.53 11.76
C ASP A 103 -27.49 41.18 10.88
N THR A 104 -27.08 40.51 9.79
CA THR A 104 -25.98 40.97 8.93
C THR A 104 -26.42 41.15 7.47
N GLN A 105 -25.75 42.07 6.76
CA GLN A 105 -25.92 42.24 5.31
C GLN A 105 -25.62 40.94 4.53
N LEU A 106 -24.82 40.05 5.13
CA LEU A 106 -24.42 38.78 4.53
C LEU A 106 -25.61 37.85 4.30
N LEU A 107 -26.60 37.83 5.20
CA LEU A 107 -27.82 37.03 4.97
C LEU A 107 -28.58 37.54 3.74
N GLN A 108 -28.69 38.86 3.56
CA GLN A 108 -29.35 39.43 2.38
C GLN A 108 -28.60 39.10 1.08
N THR A 109 -27.26 39.15 1.10
CA THR A 109 -26.42 38.74 -0.02
C THR A 109 -26.62 37.25 -0.36
N TYR A 110 -26.64 36.39 0.66
CA TYR A 110 -26.95 34.97 0.51
C TYR A 110 -28.33 34.73 -0.08
N GLU A 111 -29.38 35.33 0.47
CA GLU A 111 -30.75 35.13 -0.02
C GLU A 111 -30.91 35.60 -1.47
N THR A 112 -30.26 36.71 -1.83
CA THR A 112 -30.22 37.22 -3.21
C THR A 112 -29.54 36.21 -4.14
N GLN A 113 -28.38 35.68 -3.75
CA GLN A 113 -27.67 34.69 -4.55
C GLN A 113 -28.45 33.37 -4.66
N VAL A 114 -29.10 32.90 -3.59
CA VAL A 114 -29.97 31.71 -3.63
C VAL A 114 -31.07 31.88 -4.68
N VAL A 115 -31.72 33.04 -4.70
CA VAL A 115 -32.77 33.33 -5.70
C VAL A 115 -32.16 33.38 -7.11
N ALA A 116 -31.02 34.04 -7.29
CA ALA A 116 -30.35 34.15 -8.58
C ALA A 116 -29.92 32.79 -9.15
N THR A 117 -29.37 31.92 -8.30
CA THR A 117 -28.83 30.61 -8.70
C THR A 117 -29.91 29.55 -8.83
N PHE A 118 -30.85 29.44 -7.88
CA PHE A 118 -31.74 28.26 -7.80
C PHE A 118 -33.19 28.54 -8.17
N ALA A 119 -33.73 29.75 -7.97
CA ALA A 119 -35.17 29.97 -8.15
C ALA A 119 -35.61 29.86 -9.62
N LYS A 120 -34.75 30.25 -10.56
CA LYS A 120 -34.98 30.17 -12.01
C LYS A 120 -34.25 29.03 -12.70
N SER A 121 -33.40 28.28 -11.98
CA SER A 121 -32.68 27.14 -12.54
C SER A 121 -33.66 25.98 -12.82
N PRO A 122 -33.84 25.57 -14.08
CA PRO A 122 -34.74 24.48 -14.43
C PRO A 122 -34.35 23.16 -13.74
N VAL A 123 -33.07 22.78 -13.79
CA VAL A 123 -32.55 21.56 -13.14
C VAL A 123 -32.72 21.60 -11.62
N ALA A 124 -32.52 22.74 -10.97
CA ALA A 124 -32.69 22.84 -9.51
C ALA A 124 -34.14 22.69 -9.08
N GLN A 125 -35.06 23.33 -9.81
CA GLN A 125 -36.49 23.17 -9.54
C GLN A 125 -36.95 21.74 -9.87
N PHE A 126 -36.36 21.11 -10.89
CA PHE A 126 -36.61 19.71 -11.22
C PHE A 126 -36.13 18.78 -10.11
N VAL A 127 -34.86 18.84 -9.66
CA VAL A 127 -34.33 17.97 -8.60
C VAL A 127 -35.13 18.14 -7.29
N GLN A 128 -35.48 19.37 -6.92
CA GLN A 128 -36.33 19.62 -5.76
C GLN A 128 -37.73 19.01 -5.94
N GLY A 129 -38.31 19.16 -7.13
CA GLY A 129 -39.60 18.55 -7.46
C GLY A 129 -39.53 17.02 -7.49
N LEU A 130 -38.45 16.43 -8.00
CA LEU A 130 -38.24 14.99 -8.09
C LEU A 130 -38.21 14.34 -6.71
N ARG A 131 -37.54 14.98 -5.74
CA ARG A 131 -37.61 14.56 -4.33
C ARG A 131 -39.06 14.50 -3.83
N ASN A 132 -39.85 15.53 -4.11
CA ASN A 132 -41.25 15.60 -3.69
C ASN A 132 -42.13 14.59 -4.42
N TYR A 133 -41.90 14.38 -5.72
CA TYR A 133 -42.52 13.31 -6.50
C TYR A 133 -42.26 11.94 -5.83
N MET A 134 -41.00 11.65 -5.49
CA MET A 134 -40.61 10.39 -4.85
C MET A 134 -41.25 10.18 -3.49
N LEU A 135 -41.46 11.27 -2.73
CA LEU A 135 -42.09 11.24 -1.42
C LEU A 135 -43.61 11.07 -1.50
N HIS A 136 -44.28 11.72 -2.46
CA HIS A 136 -45.75 11.84 -2.47
C HIS A 136 -46.45 10.97 -3.52
N ARG A 137 -45.78 10.63 -4.62
CA ARG A 137 -46.33 9.84 -5.73
C ARG A 137 -45.71 8.45 -5.84
N GLY A 138 -44.40 8.33 -5.61
CA GLY A 138 -43.65 7.07 -5.72
C GLY A 138 -42.41 7.21 -6.59
N LEU A 139 -41.73 6.10 -6.90
CA LEU A 139 -40.53 6.15 -7.75
C LEU A 139 -40.88 6.49 -9.21
N PRO A 140 -40.07 7.31 -9.91
CA PRO A 140 -40.23 7.56 -11.34
C PRO A 140 -40.25 6.26 -12.15
N ALA A 141 -41.03 6.22 -13.23
CA ALA A 141 -40.96 5.10 -14.16
C ALA A 141 -39.66 5.21 -14.97
N SER A 142 -38.78 4.22 -14.81
CA SER A 142 -37.54 4.08 -15.58
C SER A 142 -37.55 2.83 -16.45
N SER A 143 -36.83 2.89 -17.57
CA SER A 143 -36.56 1.74 -18.43
C SER A 143 -35.08 1.68 -18.80
N MET A 144 -34.56 0.44 -18.86
CA MET A 144 -33.26 0.18 -19.50
C MET A 144 -33.46 0.23 -21.02
N PHE A 145 -32.51 0.84 -21.73
CA PHE A 145 -32.52 0.92 -23.18
C PHE A 145 -31.19 0.43 -23.77
N MET A 146 -31.28 0.04 -25.04
CA MET A 146 -30.14 -0.28 -25.90
C MET A 146 -30.43 0.29 -27.28
N LYS A 147 -29.50 1.08 -27.81
CA LYS A 147 -29.57 1.71 -29.12
C LYS A 147 -28.36 1.29 -29.94
N PHE A 148 -28.62 0.75 -31.12
CA PHE A 148 -27.58 0.47 -32.12
C PHE A 148 -27.57 1.61 -33.13
N VAL A 149 -26.40 2.23 -33.31
CA VAL A 149 -26.17 3.25 -34.32
C VAL A 149 -25.20 2.69 -35.35
N SER A 150 -25.68 2.46 -36.56
CA SER A 150 -24.83 2.05 -37.69
C SER A 150 -24.03 3.25 -38.17
N ASN A 151 -22.71 3.10 -38.35
CA ASN A 151 -21.85 4.14 -38.95
C ASN A 151 -21.71 3.88 -40.46
N PRO A 152 -22.43 4.60 -41.34
CA PRO A 152 -22.50 4.25 -42.77
C PRO A 152 -21.21 4.54 -43.57
N GLY A 153 -20.12 4.93 -42.91
CA GLY A 153 -18.85 5.35 -43.52
C GLY A 153 -17.62 4.55 -43.11
N GLU A 154 -17.73 3.59 -42.17
CA GLU A 154 -16.61 2.70 -41.81
C GLU A 154 -16.65 1.40 -42.64
N ILE A 155 -15.48 1.00 -43.16
CA ILE A 155 -15.30 -0.04 -44.19
C ILE A 155 -15.65 -1.45 -43.69
N ASP A 156 -15.74 -1.63 -42.37
CA ASP A 156 -16.01 -2.91 -41.69
C ASP A 156 -17.46 -3.08 -41.23
N GLY A 157 -18.33 -2.07 -41.43
CA GLY A 157 -19.70 -2.10 -40.93
C GLY A 157 -19.80 -2.01 -39.40
N SER A 158 -18.79 -1.44 -38.72
CA SER A 158 -18.85 -1.18 -37.29
C SER A 158 -20.06 -0.30 -36.94
N GLY A 159 -20.76 -0.65 -35.87
CA GLY A 159 -21.81 0.16 -35.27
C GLY A 159 -21.42 0.54 -33.85
N SER A 160 -21.85 1.71 -33.39
CA SER A 160 -21.75 2.05 -31.97
C SER A 160 -22.99 1.52 -31.25
N MET A 161 -22.78 0.97 -30.06
CA MET A 161 -23.84 0.52 -29.16
C MET A 161 -23.87 1.46 -27.97
N GLU A 162 -25.06 1.95 -27.64
CA GLU A 162 -25.32 2.79 -26.49
C GLU A 162 -26.35 2.07 -25.60
N THR A 163 -26.06 1.97 -24.31
CA THR A 163 -26.99 1.43 -23.31
C THR A 163 -27.23 2.47 -22.23
N GLY A 164 -28.26 2.28 -21.40
CA GLY A 164 -28.46 3.12 -20.24
C GLY A 164 -29.82 2.95 -19.58
N VAL A 165 -30.12 3.85 -18.65
CA VAL A 165 -31.43 3.97 -18.00
C VAL A 165 -31.90 5.40 -18.14
N HIS A 166 -33.15 5.56 -18.57
CA HIS A 166 -33.81 6.85 -18.64
C HIS A 166 -35.15 6.81 -17.92
N TYR A 167 -35.64 7.99 -17.54
CA TYR A 167 -37.03 8.17 -17.11
C TYR A 167 -37.93 8.46 -18.29
N ASP A 168 -39.14 7.90 -18.26
CA ASP A 168 -40.20 8.31 -19.18
C ASP A 168 -40.73 9.69 -18.77
N THR A 169 -40.48 10.68 -19.61
CA THR A 169 -40.86 12.07 -19.34
C THR A 169 -42.38 12.22 -19.24
N ALA A 170 -43.16 11.44 -20.00
CA ALA A 170 -44.61 11.49 -19.97
C ALA A 170 -45.16 11.13 -18.58
N SER A 171 -44.67 10.03 -17.99
CA SER A 171 -45.03 9.63 -16.63
C SER A 171 -44.72 10.70 -15.56
N LEU A 172 -43.60 11.42 -15.74
CA LEU A 172 -43.22 12.52 -14.85
C LEU A 172 -44.19 13.71 -15.00
N LEU A 173 -44.48 14.12 -16.24
CA LEU A 173 -45.34 15.27 -16.56
C LEU A 173 -46.80 15.13 -16.09
N ASP A 174 -47.26 13.90 -15.83
CA ASP A 174 -48.56 13.62 -15.21
C ASP A 174 -48.70 14.22 -13.79
N TRP A 175 -47.58 14.47 -13.09
CA TRP A 175 -47.64 15.07 -11.76
C TRP A 175 -47.89 16.58 -11.87
N ARG A 176 -48.98 17.05 -11.25
CA ARG A 176 -49.44 18.43 -11.43
C ARG A 176 -48.66 19.47 -10.63
N ASP A 177 -47.90 19.05 -9.62
CA ASP A 177 -47.24 19.98 -8.70
C ASP A 177 -45.82 20.37 -9.14
N TRP A 178 -45.43 20.05 -10.38
CA TRP A 178 -44.21 20.62 -10.98
C TRP A 178 -44.33 22.14 -11.09
N LYS A 179 -43.34 22.87 -10.57
CA LYS A 179 -43.20 24.31 -10.80
C LYS A 179 -42.87 24.59 -12.26
N ALA A 180 -43.23 25.77 -12.76
CA ALA A 180 -43.05 26.13 -14.16
C ALA A 180 -41.63 25.86 -14.72
N PRO A 181 -40.51 26.23 -14.04
CA PRO A 181 -39.18 25.92 -14.57
C PRO A 181 -38.87 24.42 -14.66
N ALA A 182 -39.33 23.63 -13.68
CA ALA A 182 -39.16 22.17 -13.69
C ALA A 182 -40.00 21.50 -14.79
N ARG A 183 -41.21 22.03 -15.02
CA ARG A 183 -42.07 21.55 -16.10
C ARG A 183 -41.45 21.82 -17.47
N THR A 184 -40.92 23.03 -17.69
CA THR A 184 -40.20 23.36 -18.92
C THR A 184 -38.94 22.50 -19.10
N TYR A 185 -38.23 22.17 -18.01
CA TYR A 185 -37.09 21.24 -18.08
C TYR A 185 -37.50 19.88 -18.63
N LEU A 186 -38.60 19.31 -18.10
CA LEU A 186 -39.15 18.05 -18.56
C LEU A 186 -39.64 18.12 -20.01
N GLU A 187 -40.38 19.16 -20.37
CA GLU A 187 -40.87 19.35 -21.75
C GLU A 187 -39.72 19.47 -22.77
N ASN A 188 -38.59 20.07 -22.37
CA ASN A 188 -37.40 20.19 -23.22
C ASN A 188 -36.57 18.90 -23.32
N ALA A 189 -36.68 17.97 -22.36
CA ALA A 189 -35.96 16.70 -22.38
C ALA A 189 -36.45 15.75 -23.49
N GLY A 190 -37.66 15.98 -24.02
CA GLY A 190 -38.27 15.11 -25.04
C GLY A 190 -38.89 13.85 -24.43
N GLU A 191 -38.81 12.73 -25.13
CA GLU A 191 -39.46 11.47 -24.72
C GLU A 191 -38.85 10.87 -23.44
N HIS A 192 -37.54 11.04 -23.27
CA HIS A 192 -36.78 10.40 -22.21
C HIS A 192 -35.85 11.39 -21.52
N LEU A 193 -35.77 11.31 -20.19
CA LEU A 193 -34.86 12.09 -19.39
C LEU A 193 -33.68 11.23 -18.92
N ASP A 194 -32.45 11.65 -19.23
CA ASP A 194 -31.23 10.96 -18.83
C ASP A 194 -30.86 11.26 -17.37
N ILE A 195 -30.61 10.20 -16.59
CA ILE A 195 -30.31 10.30 -15.16
C ILE A 195 -28.92 10.90 -14.89
N HIS A 196 -27.94 10.56 -15.73
CA HIS A 196 -26.58 11.07 -15.61
C HIS A 196 -26.54 12.58 -15.79
N ASP A 197 -27.28 13.08 -16.79
CA ASP A 197 -27.18 14.46 -17.22
C ASP A 197 -27.69 15.43 -16.16
N PHE A 198 -28.89 15.20 -15.61
CA PHE A 198 -29.42 16.07 -14.55
C PHE A 198 -28.60 15.97 -13.26
N ALA A 199 -28.01 14.81 -12.97
CA ALA A 199 -27.20 14.61 -11.77
C ALA A 199 -25.90 15.43 -11.84
N ILE A 200 -25.20 15.38 -12.98
CA ILE A 200 -23.99 16.18 -13.22
C ILE A 200 -24.32 17.67 -13.26
N GLU A 201 -25.36 18.06 -13.99
CA GLU A 201 -25.77 19.46 -14.13
C GLU A 201 -26.07 20.08 -12.75
N TYR A 202 -26.83 19.37 -11.91
CA TYR A 202 -27.15 19.84 -10.57
C TYR A 202 -25.96 19.80 -9.59
N LEU A 203 -25.12 18.76 -9.64
CA LEU A 203 -23.90 18.67 -8.82
C LEU A 203 -22.97 19.87 -9.10
N THR A 204 -22.75 20.17 -10.37
CA THR A 204 -21.95 21.32 -10.80
C THR A 204 -22.51 22.63 -10.25
N LEU A 205 -23.82 22.86 -10.41
CA LEU A 205 -24.50 24.05 -9.91
C LEU A 205 -24.36 24.23 -8.39
N VAL A 206 -24.54 23.14 -7.63
CA VAL A 206 -24.43 23.17 -6.16
C VAL A 206 -22.98 23.42 -5.73
N ASN A 207 -22.00 22.77 -6.36
CA ASN A 207 -20.59 22.97 -6.03
C ASN A 207 -20.15 24.43 -6.27
N GLN A 208 -20.51 25.01 -7.42
CA GLN A 208 -20.21 26.42 -7.73
C GLN A 208 -20.84 27.37 -6.70
N PHE A 209 -22.08 27.12 -6.29
CA PHE A 209 -22.74 27.92 -5.26
C PHE A 209 -22.03 27.83 -3.91
N HIS A 210 -21.63 26.63 -3.51
CA HIS A 210 -20.96 26.42 -2.22
C HIS A 210 -19.54 27.00 -2.20
N GLU A 211 -18.80 26.91 -3.30
CA GLU A 211 -17.51 27.58 -3.44
C GLU A 211 -17.64 29.10 -3.32
N TRP A 212 -18.64 29.68 -3.99
CA TRP A 212 -18.97 31.10 -3.84
C TRP A 212 -19.31 31.46 -2.39
N LEU A 213 -20.12 30.64 -1.71
CA LEU A 213 -20.55 30.88 -0.33
C LEU A 213 -19.37 30.80 0.64
N ASP A 214 -18.50 29.81 0.49
CA ASP A 214 -17.27 29.63 1.27
C ASP A 214 -16.36 30.85 1.11
N ASN A 215 -16.12 31.30 -0.13
CA ASN A 215 -15.33 32.49 -0.41
C ASN A 215 -15.94 33.75 0.22
N THR A 216 -17.26 33.94 0.10
CA THR A 216 -17.95 35.10 0.65
C THR A 216 -17.85 35.15 2.18
N LEU A 217 -17.99 34.01 2.86
CA LEU A 217 -17.84 33.90 4.30
C LEU A 217 -16.40 34.08 4.77
N ASN A 218 -15.43 33.52 4.04
CA ASN A 218 -14.01 33.70 4.33
C ASN A 218 -13.61 35.19 4.23
N ILE A 219 -14.14 35.92 3.24
CA ILE A 219 -13.96 37.36 3.11
C ILE A 219 -14.59 38.11 4.29
N HIS A 220 -15.82 37.75 4.67
CA HIS A 220 -16.50 38.34 5.83
C HIS A 220 -15.71 38.15 7.14
N HIS A 221 -15.12 36.96 7.33
CA HIS A 221 -14.31 36.61 8.51
C HIS A 221 -12.82 36.84 8.35
N LEU A 222 -12.37 37.59 7.33
CA LEU A 222 -10.94 37.74 7.05
C LEU A 222 -10.17 38.30 8.25
N SER A 223 -10.71 39.32 8.92
CA SER A 223 -10.08 39.92 10.10
C SER A 223 -10.07 38.95 11.30
N ASP A 224 -11.17 38.22 11.52
CA ASP A 224 -11.29 37.21 12.58
C ASP A 224 -10.28 36.04 12.37
N LEU A 225 -10.09 35.61 11.11
CA LEU A 225 -9.14 34.58 10.73
C LEU A 225 -7.68 35.05 10.88
N GLN A 226 -7.40 36.31 10.56
CA GLN A 226 -6.09 36.91 10.80
C GLN A 226 -5.76 37.00 12.30
N GLU A 227 -6.73 37.40 13.13
CA GLU A 227 -6.60 37.40 14.59
C GLU A 227 -6.29 35.98 15.11
N LEU A 228 -7.07 34.99 14.67
CA LEU A 228 -6.84 33.59 15.03
C LEU A 228 -5.42 33.14 14.66
N LYS A 229 -4.94 33.46 13.45
CA LYS A 229 -3.59 33.09 12.98
C LYS A 229 -2.49 33.74 13.83
N LEU A 230 -2.70 34.98 14.27
CA LEU A 230 -1.79 35.66 15.20
C LEU A 230 -1.78 34.97 16.57
N LEU A 231 -2.95 34.63 17.13
CA LEU A 231 -3.06 33.92 18.40
C LEU A 231 -2.41 32.52 18.34
N GLN A 232 -2.62 31.79 17.24
CA GLN A 232 -1.99 30.48 17.00
C GLN A 232 -0.47 30.59 16.90
N SER A 233 0.05 31.60 16.18
CA SER A 233 1.48 31.88 16.10
C SER A 233 2.07 32.21 17.48
N GLN A 234 1.38 33.02 18.29
CA GLN A 234 1.79 33.35 19.66
C GLN A 234 1.81 32.10 20.55
N PHE A 235 0.80 31.22 20.44
CA PHE A 235 0.76 29.96 21.17
C PHE A 235 1.88 29.00 20.77
N GLN A 236 2.17 28.90 19.47
CA GLN A 236 3.30 28.10 18.95
C GLN A 236 4.64 28.62 19.47
N MET A 237 4.87 29.94 19.46
CA MET A 237 6.10 30.53 20.02
C MET A 237 6.23 30.29 21.52
N ILE A 238 5.15 30.37 22.30
CA ILE A 238 5.18 30.03 23.73
C ILE A 238 5.48 28.55 23.95
N ASN A 239 4.89 27.65 23.15
CA ASN A 239 5.16 26.22 23.27
C ASN A 239 6.58 25.84 22.81
N GLN A 240 7.15 26.49 21.79
CA GLN A 240 8.54 26.32 21.40
C GLN A 240 9.49 26.81 22.50
N ASN A 241 9.24 28.00 23.07
CA ASN A 241 10.04 28.53 24.17
C ASN A 241 9.90 27.71 25.47
N ASN A 242 8.75 27.06 25.69
CA ASN A 242 8.54 26.12 26.81
C ASN A 242 9.13 24.73 26.53
N ALA A 243 9.20 24.31 25.26
CA ALA A 243 9.88 23.08 24.85
C ALA A 243 11.41 23.21 24.98
N GLU A 244 11.99 24.40 24.75
CA GLU A 244 13.40 24.71 25.05
C GLU A 244 13.71 24.76 26.57
N GLY A 245 12.68 24.77 27.43
CA GLY A 245 12.80 24.78 28.89
C GLY A 245 12.43 23.46 29.59
N THR A 246 12.05 22.43 28.83
CA THR A 246 11.90 21.08 29.37
C THR A 246 13.22 20.37 29.12
N PRO A 247 13.87 19.74 30.11
CA PRO A 247 15.02 18.90 29.80
C PRO A 247 14.48 17.88 28.80
N GLU A 248 15.06 17.84 27.61
CA GLU A 248 15.26 16.56 26.96
C GLU A 248 15.60 15.60 28.10
N LYS A 249 14.87 14.50 28.20
CA LYS A 249 15.55 13.31 28.67
C LYS A 249 16.69 13.14 27.68
N ILE A 250 17.81 13.77 28.04
CA ILE A 250 19.14 13.27 27.79
C ILE A 250 18.98 11.83 28.29
N PHE A 251 18.63 10.93 27.37
CA PHE A 251 19.21 9.62 27.41
C PHE A 251 20.67 9.96 27.50
N ASP A 252 21.20 9.74 28.71
CA ASP A 252 22.60 9.86 29.00
C ASP A 252 23.28 9.08 27.87
N SER A 253 23.75 9.79 26.85
CA SER A 253 24.82 9.33 26.00
C SER A 253 26.05 9.38 26.89
N GLN A 254 26.01 8.60 27.97
CA GLN A 254 27.21 7.99 28.45
C GLN A 254 27.68 7.20 27.24
N ASP A 255 28.84 7.59 26.74
CA ASP A 255 29.71 6.75 25.95
C ASP A 255 29.80 5.38 26.63
N SER A 256 28.80 4.52 26.42
CA SER A 256 28.90 3.12 26.79
C SER A 256 29.84 2.55 25.77
N GLU A 257 31.04 2.16 26.20
CA GLU A 257 31.95 1.44 25.34
C GLU A 257 31.18 0.34 24.61
N PRO A 258 31.33 0.20 23.27
CA PRO A 258 30.64 -0.84 22.52
C PRO A 258 30.83 -2.20 23.19
N PHE A 259 29.76 -3.00 23.26
CA PHE A 259 29.78 -4.31 23.89
C PHE A 259 30.09 -4.29 25.40
N SER A 260 29.57 -3.28 26.09
CA SER A 260 29.56 -3.21 27.55
C SER A 260 28.15 -2.90 28.09
N PHE A 261 27.89 -3.34 29.32
CA PHE A 261 26.68 -3.01 30.07
C PHE A 261 27.09 -2.21 31.31
N HIS A 262 26.25 -1.27 31.75
CA HIS A 262 26.49 -0.56 33.01
C HIS A 262 26.26 -1.50 34.21
N SER A 263 26.85 -1.18 35.36
CA SER A 263 26.87 -2.06 36.55
C SER A 263 25.50 -2.54 37.03
N ALA A 264 24.50 -1.66 37.03
CA ALA A 264 23.12 -2.04 37.38
C ALA A 264 22.48 -2.99 36.35
N HIS A 265 22.81 -2.86 35.06
CA HIS A 265 22.28 -3.73 33.99
C HIS A 265 22.96 -5.11 34.02
N VAL A 266 24.28 -5.15 34.27
CA VAL A 266 25.03 -6.39 34.52
C VAL A 266 24.38 -7.20 35.64
N THR A 267 24.14 -6.56 36.79
CA THR A 267 23.54 -7.22 37.96
C THR A 267 22.18 -7.83 37.62
N GLU A 268 21.36 -7.11 36.85
CA GLU A 268 20.04 -7.59 36.44
C GLU A 268 20.11 -8.74 35.42
N LEU A 269 20.99 -8.66 34.42
CA LEU A 269 21.17 -9.72 33.43
C LEU A 269 21.67 -11.03 34.05
N ASP A 270 22.62 -10.94 34.98
CA ASP A 270 23.14 -12.10 35.69
C ASP A 270 22.10 -12.71 36.64
N ARG A 271 21.30 -11.87 37.32
CA ARG A 271 20.17 -12.36 38.13
C ARG A 271 19.15 -13.13 37.28
N ILE A 272 18.68 -12.53 36.18
CA ILE A 272 17.69 -13.16 35.30
C ILE A 272 18.24 -14.46 34.69
N SER A 273 19.48 -14.44 34.20
CA SER A 273 20.09 -15.62 33.57
C SER A 273 20.27 -16.80 34.55
N LEU A 274 20.65 -16.54 35.81
CA LEU A 274 20.72 -17.56 36.86
C LEU A 274 19.34 -18.10 37.23
N GLU A 275 18.32 -17.25 37.32
CA GLU A 275 16.94 -17.67 37.56
C GLU A 275 16.43 -18.60 36.45
N ILE A 276 16.72 -18.28 35.19
CA ILE A 276 16.35 -19.12 34.04
C ILE A 276 17.16 -20.43 34.06
N MET A 277 18.46 -20.38 34.33
CA MET A 277 19.30 -21.58 34.43
C MET A 277 18.80 -22.55 35.52
N GLY A 278 18.29 -22.02 36.64
CA GLY A 278 17.68 -22.81 37.71
C GLY A 278 16.41 -23.57 37.30
N LYS A 279 15.81 -23.25 36.16
CA LYS A 279 14.63 -23.95 35.60
C LYS A 279 14.99 -25.10 34.67
N VAL A 280 16.26 -25.27 34.30
CA VAL A 280 16.73 -26.35 33.43
C VAL A 280 16.55 -27.69 34.13
N ARG A 281 15.86 -28.63 33.46
CA ARG A 281 15.49 -29.93 34.03
C ARG A 281 15.50 -31.04 32.98
N PRO A 282 15.57 -32.32 33.39
CA PRO A 282 15.45 -33.44 32.47
C PRO A 282 14.05 -33.48 31.84
N ILE A 283 13.99 -33.59 30.51
CA ILE A 283 12.75 -33.68 29.73
C ILE A 283 12.48 -35.13 29.33
N HIS A 284 11.24 -35.57 29.49
CA HIS A 284 10.81 -36.91 29.04
C HIS A 284 9.84 -36.73 27.88
N PHE A 285 10.25 -37.21 26.71
CA PHE A 285 9.47 -37.04 25.49
C PHE A 285 8.46 -38.16 25.28
N LYS A 286 7.31 -37.79 24.73
CA LYS A 286 6.33 -38.76 24.25
C LYS A 286 6.86 -39.41 22.96
N PRO A 287 6.81 -40.76 22.84
CA PRO A 287 7.23 -41.45 21.62
C PRO A 287 6.34 -41.05 20.43
N ARG A 288 6.97 -40.86 19.27
CA ARG A 288 6.28 -40.54 18.02
C ARG A 288 5.62 -41.81 17.48
N ILE A 289 4.30 -41.81 17.38
CA ILE A 289 3.52 -42.87 16.73
C ILE A 289 3.08 -42.31 15.37
N SER A 290 3.40 -43.01 14.28
CA SER A 290 2.95 -42.65 12.93
C SER A 290 1.91 -43.65 12.48
N ASP A 291 0.65 -43.25 12.46
CA ASP A 291 -0.48 -44.12 12.07
C ASP A 291 -0.56 -44.34 10.55
N PHE A 292 0.22 -43.58 9.77
CA PHE A 292 0.31 -43.68 8.32
C PHE A 292 1.78 -43.62 7.86
N PRO A 293 2.29 -44.67 7.19
CA PRO A 293 3.63 -44.64 6.61
C PRO A 293 3.65 -43.76 5.35
N THR A 294 4.69 -42.94 5.17
CA THR A 294 4.85 -42.13 3.95
C THR A 294 5.63 -42.89 2.88
N ASP A 295 5.14 -42.86 1.65
CA ASP A 295 5.87 -43.35 0.47
C ASP A 295 6.85 -42.30 -0.09
N ARG A 296 6.95 -41.11 0.53
CA ARG A 296 7.98 -40.15 0.17
C ARG A 296 9.35 -40.73 0.53
N PRO A 297 10.37 -40.62 -0.34
CA PRO A 297 11.72 -41.01 0.01
C PRO A 297 12.16 -40.34 1.31
N ILE A 298 12.55 -41.14 2.30
CA ILE A 298 13.01 -40.66 3.61
C ILE A 298 14.53 -40.75 3.63
N ILE A 299 15.18 -39.67 4.05
CA ILE A 299 16.61 -39.66 4.36
C ILE A 299 16.75 -39.91 5.86
N THR A 300 17.50 -40.93 6.25
CA THR A 300 17.79 -41.24 7.65
C THR A 300 19.06 -40.53 8.07
N ILE A 301 18.98 -39.67 9.10
CA ILE A 301 20.13 -39.00 9.72
C ILE A 301 20.52 -39.76 10.99
N THR A 302 21.81 -40.06 11.15
CA THR A 302 22.40 -40.82 12.26
C THR A 302 23.26 -39.93 13.17
N ASP A 303 23.55 -40.38 14.39
CA ASP A 303 24.38 -39.63 15.35
C ASP A 303 25.78 -39.27 14.81
N LYS A 304 26.31 -40.05 13.86
CA LYS A 304 27.61 -39.80 13.23
C LYS A 304 27.58 -38.62 12.25
N GLU A 305 26.40 -38.21 11.82
CA GLU A 305 26.17 -37.13 10.86
C GLU A 305 25.79 -35.81 11.55
N LEU A 306 25.56 -35.84 12.87
CA LEU A 306 25.24 -34.65 13.65
C LEU A 306 26.49 -33.80 13.92
N ILE A 307 26.46 -32.55 13.47
CA ILE A 307 27.49 -31.55 13.79
C ILE A 307 27.00 -30.69 14.96
N GLY A 308 27.55 -30.92 16.14
CA GLY A 308 27.25 -30.14 17.35
C GLY A 308 26.03 -30.63 18.14
N PRO A 309 25.70 -29.95 19.26
CA PRO A 309 24.60 -30.33 20.14
C PRO A 309 23.23 -30.07 19.48
N VAL A 310 22.37 -31.08 19.49
CA VAL A 310 21.02 -30.97 18.92
C VAL A 310 20.10 -30.16 19.84
N THR A 311 19.46 -29.14 19.27
CA THR A 311 18.42 -28.36 19.93
C THR A 311 17.11 -28.57 19.20
N PHE A 312 16.08 -29.08 19.87
CA PHE A 312 14.80 -29.38 19.22
C PHE A 312 13.61 -29.33 20.20
N TRP A 313 12.43 -29.08 19.62
CA TRP A 313 11.14 -29.11 20.30
C TRP A 313 10.44 -30.46 20.08
N GLN A 314 9.90 -31.02 21.16
CA GLN A 314 9.03 -32.19 21.09
C GLN A 314 8.03 -32.18 22.26
N GLN A 315 6.91 -32.88 22.08
CA GLN A 315 5.93 -33.06 23.14
C GLN A 315 6.51 -33.88 24.31
N ASP A 316 6.35 -33.35 25.51
CA ASP A 316 6.60 -34.07 26.76
C ASP A 316 5.53 -35.15 27.02
N LEU A 317 5.68 -35.90 28.11
CA LEU A 317 4.70 -36.93 28.51
C LEU A 317 3.28 -36.39 28.75
N ASN A 318 3.13 -35.10 29.05
CA ASN A 318 1.84 -34.44 29.27
C ASN A 318 1.24 -33.89 27.96
N GLY A 319 1.97 -33.99 26.84
CA GLY A 319 1.56 -33.45 25.54
C GLY A 319 1.86 -31.96 25.35
N LYS A 320 2.52 -31.29 26.30
CA LYS A 320 2.98 -29.90 26.16
C LYS A 320 4.31 -29.87 25.38
N GLN A 321 4.61 -28.76 24.72
CA GLN A 321 5.90 -28.60 24.05
C GLN A 321 7.03 -28.44 25.07
N ALA A 322 8.16 -29.06 24.79
CA ALA A 322 9.39 -28.90 25.57
C ALA A 322 10.60 -28.85 24.63
N LEU A 323 11.54 -27.97 24.96
CA LEU A 323 12.80 -27.78 24.28
C LEU A 323 13.90 -28.55 25.03
N THR A 324 14.66 -29.36 24.33
CA THR A 324 15.96 -29.84 24.83
C THR A 324 17.07 -29.19 24.02
N PHE A 325 18.18 -28.86 24.69
CA PHE A 325 19.34 -28.26 24.03
C PHE A 325 20.66 -28.89 24.45
N PHE A 326 20.70 -29.81 25.42
CA PHE A 326 21.91 -30.58 25.75
C PHE A 326 21.59 -31.85 26.52
N THR A 327 22.60 -32.69 26.75
CA THR A 327 22.51 -33.88 27.59
C THR A 327 23.38 -33.72 28.84
N TYR A 328 22.83 -34.10 29.99
CA TYR A 328 23.52 -34.13 31.27
C TYR A 328 23.13 -35.41 32.00
N ASP A 329 24.13 -36.15 32.50
CA ASP A 329 23.95 -37.48 33.12
C ASP A 329 23.12 -38.44 32.26
N GLY A 330 23.40 -38.47 30.95
CA GLY A 330 22.71 -39.34 29.98
C GLY A 330 21.25 -38.97 29.68
N LYS A 331 20.73 -37.86 30.21
CA LYS A 331 19.35 -37.41 30.01
C LYS A 331 19.28 -36.09 29.22
N PRO A 332 18.31 -35.93 28.31
CA PRO A 332 18.09 -34.65 27.63
C PRO A 332 17.59 -33.62 28.64
N HIS A 333 18.26 -32.46 28.69
CA HIS A 333 17.92 -31.35 29.57
C HIS A 333 17.50 -30.13 28.77
N GLY A 334 16.52 -29.40 29.30
CA GLY A 334 16.10 -28.13 28.75
C GLY A 334 14.90 -27.55 29.49
N PHE A 335 13.95 -26.99 28.74
CA PHE A 335 12.81 -26.22 29.25
C PHE A 335 11.48 -26.81 28.78
N THR A 336 10.45 -26.68 29.61
CA THR A 336 9.07 -26.70 29.09
C THR A 336 8.77 -25.37 28.41
N GLU A 337 7.75 -25.32 27.56
CA GLU A 337 7.26 -24.09 26.90
C GLU A 337 7.12 -22.91 27.89
N ASP A 338 6.39 -23.10 28.99
CA ASP A 338 6.19 -22.07 30.03
C ASP A 338 7.53 -21.55 30.64
N ASP A 339 8.55 -22.40 30.74
CA ASP A 339 9.85 -22.01 31.29
C ASP A 339 10.74 -21.34 30.23
N TYR A 340 10.59 -21.74 28.97
CA TYR A 340 11.29 -21.14 27.82
C TYR A 340 10.86 -19.68 27.61
N GLU A 341 9.58 -19.34 27.79
CA GLU A 341 9.07 -17.96 27.66
C GLU A 341 9.80 -16.96 28.59
N HIS A 342 10.38 -17.42 29.70
CA HIS A 342 11.17 -16.56 30.59
C HIS A 342 12.46 -16.07 29.93
N LEU A 343 12.93 -16.73 28.87
CA LEU A 343 14.10 -16.32 28.11
C LEU A 343 13.86 -15.01 27.34
N ASP A 344 12.63 -14.70 26.96
CA ASP A 344 12.30 -13.42 26.31
C ASP A 344 12.62 -12.23 27.23
N ALA A 345 12.40 -12.36 28.54
CA ALA A 345 12.75 -11.30 29.50
C ALA A 345 14.26 -11.04 29.55
N LEU A 346 15.09 -12.08 29.42
CA LEU A 346 16.55 -11.93 29.33
C LEU A 346 16.94 -11.25 28.02
N ILE A 347 16.39 -11.71 26.89
CA ILE A 347 16.67 -11.17 25.56
C ILE A 347 16.24 -9.69 25.50
N ASP A 348 15.03 -9.36 25.93
CA ASP A 348 14.53 -7.98 25.96
C ASP A 348 15.38 -7.10 26.86
N SER A 349 15.87 -7.64 27.99
CA SER A 349 16.80 -6.90 28.85
C SER A 349 18.12 -6.61 28.11
N VAL A 350 18.68 -7.57 27.39
CA VAL A 350 19.88 -7.35 26.55
C VAL A 350 19.62 -6.29 25.47
N MET A 351 18.46 -6.35 24.80
CA MET A 351 18.10 -5.45 23.70
C MET A 351 17.86 -3.99 24.12
N LYS A 352 17.84 -3.68 25.42
CA LYS A 352 17.81 -2.29 25.93
C LYS A 352 19.14 -1.55 25.74
N ALA A 353 20.25 -2.25 25.60
CA ALA A 353 21.54 -1.61 25.33
C ALA A 353 21.58 -1.10 23.89
N VAL A 354 21.96 0.17 23.67
CA VAL A 354 21.90 0.84 22.36
C VAL A 354 22.58 0.05 21.24
N TRP A 355 23.74 -0.55 21.53
CA TRP A 355 24.52 -1.31 20.56
C TRP A 355 23.87 -2.65 20.18
N ALA A 356 23.16 -3.30 21.09
CA ALA A 356 22.66 -4.66 20.92
C ALA A 356 21.66 -4.82 19.75
N PRO A 357 20.58 -4.02 19.62
CA PRO A 357 19.62 -4.19 18.51
C PRO A 357 20.20 -3.79 17.15
N MET A 358 21.34 -3.10 17.11
CA MET A 358 22.03 -2.73 15.88
C MET A 358 23.03 -3.81 15.41
N SER A 359 23.47 -4.69 16.30
CA SER A 359 24.55 -5.64 16.01
C SER A 359 24.25 -7.10 16.31
N LEU A 360 23.22 -7.42 17.12
CA LEU A 360 22.89 -8.77 17.56
C LEU A 360 21.45 -9.16 17.19
N SER A 361 21.26 -10.40 16.74
CA SER A 361 19.92 -10.99 16.65
C SER A 361 19.44 -11.49 18.02
N ARG A 362 18.12 -11.61 18.20
CA ARG A 362 17.54 -12.28 19.38
C ARG A 362 18.03 -13.74 19.47
N LYS A 363 18.14 -14.43 18.31
CA LYS A 363 18.60 -15.81 18.22
C LYS A 363 20.06 -15.98 18.64
N PHE A 364 20.92 -14.99 18.35
CA PHE A 364 22.29 -14.96 18.84
C PHE A 364 22.34 -14.95 20.36
N VAL A 365 21.56 -14.08 21.02
CA VAL A 365 21.50 -14.00 22.49
C VAL A 365 21.02 -15.32 23.09
N GLU A 366 19.97 -15.91 22.53
CA GLU A 366 19.46 -17.23 22.91
C GLU A 366 20.54 -18.32 22.78
N THR A 367 21.26 -18.34 21.65
CA THR A 367 22.30 -19.34 21.38
C THR A 367 23.48 -19.18 22.33
N VAL A 368 23.89 -17.94 22.62
CA VAL A 368 24.93 -17.65 23.62
C VAL A 368 24.48 -18.11 25.01
N PHE A 369 23.22 -17.89 25.37
CA PHE A 369 22.67 -18.38 26.64
C PHE A 369 22.71 -19.91 26.73
N PHE A 370 22.24 -20.64 25.71
CA PHE A 370 22.30 -22.10 25.72
C PHE A 370 23.73 -22.64 25.77
N ASN A 371 24.67 -22.02 25.06
CA ASN A 371 26.08 -22.39 25.12
C ASN A 371 26.70 -22.10 26.48
N TRP A 372 26.32 -20.98 27.12
CA TRP A 372 26.72 -20.66 28.48
C TRP A 372 26.17 -21.69 29.47
N VAL A 373 24.88 -22.02 29.42
CA VAL A 373 24.29 -23.08 30.27
C VAL A 373 24.99 -24.42 30.07
N ARG A 374 25.25 -24.85 28.82
CA ARG A 374 25.96 -26.11 28.53
C ARG A 374 27.33 -26.21 29.22
N ARG A 375 28.04 -25.09 29.34
CA ARG A 375 29.37 -25.04 29.95
C ARG A 375 29.31 -24.92 31.48
N GLU A 376 28.33 -24.20 31.98
CA GLU A 376 28.28 -23.75 33.37
C GLU A 376 27.31 -24.59 34.24
N PHE A 377 26.47 -25.45 33.65
CA PHE A 377 25.51 -26.29 34.39
C PHE A 377 26.22 -27.40 35.21
N PRO A 378 25.80 -27.66 36.47
CA PRO A 378 24.63 -27.12 37.18
C PRO A 378 24.87 -25.82 37.97
N VAL A 379 26.11 -25.36 38.12
CA VAL A 379 26.45 -24.17 38.93
C VAL A 379 27.38 -23.26 38.16
N ALA A 380 26.91 -22.06 37.82
CA ALA A 380 27.68 -21.11 37.04
C ALA A 380 28.86 -20.53 37.81
N GLN A 381 30.04 -20.59 37.18
CA GLN A 381 31.28 -19.99 37.68
C GLN A 381 31.52 -18.63 37.03
N ASN A 382 31.07 -18.45 35.78
CA ASN A 382 31.23 -17.20 35.03
C ASN A 382 29.87 -16.50 34.82
N PRO A 383 29.79 -15.17 35.02
CA PRO A 383 28.57 -14.41 34.74
C PRO A 383 28.16 -14.48 33.25
N PHE A 384 26.85 -14.49 33.00
CA PHE A 384 26.31 -14.55 31.64
C PHE A 384 26.59 -13.25 30.88
N SER A 385 26.41 -12.09 31.52
CA SER A 385 26.59 -10.79 30.86
C SER A 385 28.02 -10.59 30.36
N LEU A 386 29.02 -11.05 31.13
CA LEU A 386 30.43 -11.01 30.74
C LEU A 386 30.68 -11.91 29.53
N THR A 387 30.20 -13.16 29.58
CA THR A 387 30.31 -14.12 28.48
C THR A 387 29.67 -13.58 27.20
N LEU A 388 28.48 -12.97 27.30
CA LEU A 388 27.78 -12.36 26.17
C LEU A 388 28.58 -11.22 25.56
N CYS A 389 29.12 -10.30 26.37
CA CYS A 389 29.95 -9.20 25.90
C CYS A 389 31.22 -9.68 25.19
N GLU A 390 31.90 -10.69 25.74
CA GLU A 390 33.11 -11.26 25.13
C GLU A 390 32.81 -11.90 23.77
N ILE A 391 31.77 -12.72 23.69
CA ILE A 391 31.37 -13.36 22.43
C ILE A 391 30.86 -12.32 21.43
N ALA A 392 30.12 -11.30 21.87
CA ALA A 392 29.69 -10.22 21.01
C ALA A 392 30.88 -9.45 20.40
N ARG A 393 31.91 -9.12 21.20
CA ARG A 393 33.14 -8.47 20.68
C ARG A 393 33.89 -9.32 19.65
N ASP A 394 33.91 -10.64 19.83
CA ASP A 394 34.55 -11.56 18.88
C ASP A 394 33.73 -11.73 17.58
N LYS A 395 32.40 -11.79 17.69
CA LYS A 395 31.52 -12.14 16.58
C LYS A 395 31.03 -10.95 15.78
N VAL A 396 30.84 -9.80 16.39
CA VAL A 396 30.42 -8.58 15.70
C VAL A 396 31.60 -8.02 14.90
N LYS A 397 31.43 -8.01 13.60
CA LYS A 397 32.43 -7.55 12.64
C LYS A 397 31.75 -6.86 11.47
N ASN A 398 32.53 -6.19 10.63
CA ASN A 398 31.99 -5.73 9.36
C ASN A 398 31.80 -6.94 8.44
N VAL A 399 30.56 -7.30 8.15
CA VAL A 399 30.19 -8.41 7.28
C VAL A 399 29.75 -7.83 5.95
N GLU A 400 30.38 -8.26 4.86
CA GLU A 400 29.97 -7.94 3.50
C GLU A 400 29.13 -9.11 2.96
N ILE A 401 27.86 -8.83 2.65
CA ILE A 401 26.90 -9.81 2.17
C ILE A 401 26.70 -9.58 0.68
N TRP A 402 26.86 -10.65 -0.09
CA TRP A 402 26.53 -10.71 -1.51
C TRP A 402 25.23 -11.48 -1.65
N ALA A 403 24.15 -10.80 -2.04
CA ALA A 403 22.84 -11.41 -2.30
C ALA A 403 22.63 -11.52 -3.81
N PRO A 404 22.82 -12.71 -4.42
CA PRO A 404 22.66 -12.89 -5.86
C PRO A 404 21.24 -12.56 -6.33
N VAL A 405 21.14 -11.94 -7.50
CA VAL A 405 19.88 -11.57 -8.16
C VAL A 405 19.75 -12.40 -9.43
N ALA A 406 18.88 -13.41 -9.39
CA ALA A 406 18.64 -14.28 -10.52
C ALA A 406 18.05 -13.49 -11.70
N ASN A 407 18.43 -13.87 -12.92
CA ASN A 407 17.96 -13.28 -14.18
C ASN A 407 18.31 -11.78 -14.38
N LEU A 408 19.21 -11.24 -13.56
CA LEU A 408 19.83 -9.93 -13.73
C LEU A 408 21.32 -10.10 -14.03
N GLU A 409 21.79 -9.53 -15.12
CA GLU A 409 23.20 -9.46 -15.49
C GLU A 409 23.63 -7.99 -15.63
N VAL A 410 24.79 -7.63 -15.08
CA VAL A 410 25.35 -6.27 -15.20
C VAL A 410 26.76 -6.37 -15.75
N GLU A 411 27.13 -5.50 -16.68
CA GLU A 411 28.48 -5.50 -17.26
C GLU A 411 29.53 -4.96 -16.28
N GLN A 412 29.15 -3.97 -15.46
CA GLN A 412 29.99 -3.35 -14.45
C GLN A 412 29.19 -3.04 -13.19
N GLY A 413 29.87 -2.92 -12.06
CA GLY A 413 29.25 -2.51 -10.81
C GLY A 413 28.77 -1.05 -10.83
N PHE A 414 27.75 -0.76 -10.03
CA PHE A 414 27.24 0.60 -9.82
C PHE A 414 26.56 0.74 -8.44
N ASP A 415 26.48 1.99 -7.96
CA ASP A 415 25.80 2.32 -6.71
C ASP A 415 24.29 2.48 -6.93
N PHE A 416 23.49 2.03 -5.96
CA PHE A 416 22.05 2.27 -5.93
C PHE A 416 21.64 2.61 -4.50
N GLY A 417 21.61 3.90 -4.18
CA GLY A 417 21.44 4.36 -2.80
C GLY A 417 22.65 4.00 -1.93
N THR A 418 22.40 3.35 -0.79
CA THR A 418 23.44 2.94 0.16
C THR A 418 24.05 1.56 -0.14
N ILE A 419 23.61 0.91 -1.22
CA ILE A 419 24.10 -0.43 -1.61
C ILE A 419 24.81 -0.37 -2.96
N ARG A 420 25.53 -1.45 -3.28
CA ARG A 420 26.15 -1.64 -4.60
C ARG A 420 25.50 -2.81 -5.33
N ILE A 421 25.40 -2.71 -6.64
CA ILE A 421 25.09 -3.83 -7.52
C ILE A 421 26.38 -4.24 -8.22
N GLU A 422 26.81 -5.49 -8.06
CA GLU A 422 28.08 -5.99 -8.59
C GLU A 422 27.87 -7.24 -9.47
N PRO A 423 28.63 -7.44 -10.55
CA PRO A 423 28.60 -8.68 -11.31
C PRO A 423 29.32 -9.82 -10.58
N ILE A 424 28.70 -11.00 -10.55
CA ILE A 424 29.32 -12.25 -10.08
C ILE A 424 30.13 -12.86 -11.23
N THR A 425 31.31 -12.30 -11.46
CA THR A 425 32.24 -12.77 -12.49
C THR A 425 32.96 -14.07 -12.05
N PRO A 426 33.61 -14.80 -12.98
CA PRO A 426 34.44 -15.94 -12.61
C PRO A 426 35.49 -15.61 -11.53
N SER A 427 36.12 -14.43 -11.62
CA SER A 427 37.12 -13.97 -10.65
C SER A 427 36.50 -13.57 -9.31
N ALA A 428 35.26 -13.06 -9.28
CA ALA A 428 34.54 -12.82 -8.03
C ALA A 428 34.33 -14.13 -7.25
N ILE A 429 33.92 -15.20 -7.95
CA ILE A 429 33.77 -16.53 -7.35
C ILE A 429 35.11 -17.08 -6.89
N ASP A 430 36.16 -16.98 -7.70
CA ASP A 430 37.51 -17.41 -7.31
C ASP A 430 37.97 -16.70 -6.03
N ASN A 431 37.72 -15.39 -5.92
CA ASN A 431 38.04 -14.62 -4.73
C ASN A 431 37.25 -15.08 -3.50
N ILE A 432 35.98 -15.46 -3.64
CA ILE A 432 35.16 -16.02 -2.57
C ILE A 432 35.72 -17.39 -2.14
N CYS A 433 35.99 -18.29 -3.10
CA CYS A 433 36.55 -19.62 -2.84
C CYS A 433 37.93 -19.53 -2.15
N ASN A 434 38.77 -18.57 -2.53
CA ASN A 434 40.09 -18.35 -1.93
C ASN A 434 40.03 -17.83 -0.48
N ARG A 435 38.90 -17.25 -0.06
CA ARG A 435 38.67 -16.84 1.35
C ARG A 435 38.27 -18.02 2.24
N ALA A 436 37.91 -19.18 1.67
CA ALA A 436 37.58 -20.36 2.45
C ALA A 436 38.81 -20.89 3.20
N SER A 437 38.60 -21.40 4.41
CA SER A 437 39.65 -22.15 5.12
C SER A 437 39.99 -23.42 4.35
N LYS A 438 41.22 -23.93 4.52
CA LYS A 438 41.62 -25.20 3.90
C LYS A 438 40.61 -26.29 4.23
N ALA A 439 40.20 -27.05 3.20
CA ALA A 439 39.32 -28.19 3.36
C ALA A 439 39.89 -29.16 4.42
N PRO A 440 39.06 -29.73 5.30
CA PRO A 440 39.47 -30.81 6.18
C PRO A 440 40.03 -31.99 5.36
N ALA A 441 41.04 -32.67 5.92
CA ALA A 441 41.67 -33.80 5.24
C ALA A 441 40.64 -34.89 4.89
N GLY A 442 40.56 -35.26 3.60
CA GLY A 442 39.61 -36.24 3.08
C GLY A 442 38.30 -35.66 2.55
N GLN A 443 38.07 -34.34 2.66
CA GLN A 443 36.87 -33.64 2.14
C GLN A 443 37.21 -32.70 0.97
N GLU A 444 38.42 -32.76 0.41
CA GLU A 444 38.87 -31.84 -0.65
C GLU A 444 37.99 -31.94 -1.90
N LEU A 445 37.53 -33.15 -2.24
CA LEU A 445 36.64 -33.38 -3.39
C LEU A 445 35.25 -32.78 -3.16
N GLU A 446 34.68 -32.95 -1.97
CA GLU A 446 33.35 -32.45 -1.60
C GLU A 446 33.34 -30.91 -1.59
N VAL A 447 34.37 -30.29 -1.01
CA VAL A 447 34.54 -28.83 -1.03
C VAL A 447 34.70 -28.31 -2.46
N SER A 448 35.46 -29.01 -3.31
CA SER A 448 35.62 -28.64 -4.73
C SER A 448 34.29 -28.75 -5.49
N GLN A 449 33.52 -29.82 -5.28
CA GLN A 449 32.19 -30.01 -5.88
C GLN A 449 31.21 -28.93 -5.42
N TYR A 450 31.27 -28.52 -4.15
CA TYR A 450 30.48 -27.42 -3.63
C TYR A 450 30.82 -26.09 -4.31
N PHE A 451 32.11 -25.78 -4.51
CA PHE A 451 32.53 -24.57 -5.24
C PHE A 451 32.11 -24.59 -6.71
N GLU A 452 32.18 -25.74 -7.38
CA GLU A 452 31.65 -25.89 -8.74
C GLU A 452 30.13 -25.69 -8.78
N LYS A 453 29.40 -26.18 -7.77
CA LYS A 453 27.97 -25.92 -7.64
C LYS A 453 27.68 -24.42 -7.47
N LEU A 454 28.39 -23.73 -6.57
CA LEU A 454 28.27 -22.27 -6.41
C LEU A 454 28.52 -21.53 -7.72
N ARG A 455 29.52 -21.98 -8.50
CA ARG A 455 29.80 -21.41 -9.82
C ARG A 455 28.63 -21.60 -10.78
N ASN A 456 28.09 -22.81 -10.86
CA ASN A 456 26.95 -23.10 -11.74
C ASN A 456 25.67 -22.35 -11.33
N ASP A 457 25.46 -22.15 -10.02
CA ASP A 457 24.25 -21.52 -9.50
C ASP A 457 24.27 -20.00 -9.67
N PHE A 458 25.43 -19.32 -9.58
CA PHE A 458 25.49 -17.86 -9.47
C PHE A 458 26.36 -17.12 -10.48
N GLN A 459 27.28 -17.79 -11.18
CA GLN A 459 28.17 -17.09 -12.12
C GLN A 459 27.38 -16.42 -13.24
N GLY A 460 27.66 -15.13 -13.48
CA GLY A 460 26.98 -14.31 -14.49
C GLY A 460 25.84 -13.47 -13.92
N TYR A 461 25.25 -13.84 -12.78
CA TYR A 461 24.27 -12.99 -12.11
C TYR A 461 24.90 -11.71 -11.56
N ALA A 462 24.06 -10.70 -11.32
CA ALA A 462 24.40 -9.59 -10.45
C ALA A 462 24.18 -9.99 -8.98
N ALA A 463 24.78 -9.24 -8.06
CA ALA A 463 24.54 -9.34 -6.63
C ALA A 463 24.25 -7.95 -6.05
N VAL A 464 23.30 -7.88 -5.12
CA VAL A 464 23.22 -6.75 -4.19
C VAL A 464 24.29 -6.95 -3.13
N VAL A 465 25.16 -5.97 -2.96
CA VAL A 465 26.25 -6.00 -1.97
C VAL A 465 25.95 -5.00 -0.86
N VAL A 466 25.85 -5.51 0.38
CA VAL A 466 25.55 -4.73 1.59
C VAL A 466 26.64 -4.99 2.63
N SER A 467 27.14 -3.94 3.27
CA SER A 467 28.07 -4.06 4.41
C SER A 467 27.37 -3.68 5.71
N ILE A 468 27.40 -4.56 6.70
CA ILE A 468 26.73 -4.37 8.00
C ILE A 468 27.69 -4.72 9.13
N ASN A 469 27.80 -3.83 10.12
CA ASN A 469 28.57 -4.10 11.34
C ASN A 469 27.68 -4.84 12.35
N ALA A 470 27.74 -6.16 12.33
CA ALA A 470 26.89 -7.03 13.13
C ALA A 470 27.50 -8.43 13.27
N GLU A 471 26.90 -9.27 14.11
CA GLU A 471 27.14 -10.71 14.05
C GLU A 471 26.61 -11.29 12.72
N PRO A 472 27.24 -12.35 12.15
CA PRO A 472 26.99 -12.77 10.76
C PRO A 472 25.54 -13.17 10.42
N GLU A 473 24.81 -13.78 11.34
CA GLU A 473 23.43 -14.21 11.09
C GLU A 473 22.51 -12.98 11.00
N PHE A 474 22.57 -12.09 11.99
CA PHE A 474 21.85 -10.81 11.96
C PHE A 474 22.20 -9.95 10.75
N ALA A 475 23.48 -9.87 10.39
CA ALA A 475 23.94 -9.16 9.20
C ALA A 475 23.29 -9.74 7.93
N SER A 476 23.19 -11.07 7.83
CA SER A 476 22.56 -11.75 6.70
C SER A 476 21.05 -11.50 6.62
N GLU A 477 20.33 -11.57 7.76
CA GLU A 477 18.89 -11.27 7.82
C GLU A 477 18.58 -9.83 7.41
N ARG A 478 19.32 -8.87 7.97
CA ARG A 478 19.18 -7.44 7.67
C ARG A 478 19.52 -7.14 6.21
N ALA A 479 20.63 -7.70 5.70
CA ALA A 479 21.03 -7.54 4.31
C ALA A 479 20.02 -8.16 3.35
N PHE A 480 19.41 -9.29 3.69
CA PHE A 480 18.35 -9.92 2.87
C PHE A 480 17.13 -9.00 2.73
N GLN A 481 16.68 -8.36 3.81
CA GLN A 481 15.58 -7.40 3.77
C GLN A 481 15.92 -6.19 2.89
N ILE A 482 17.11 -5.60 3.08
CA ILE A 482 17.61 -4.48 2.27
C ILE A 482 17.69 -4.88 0.79
N ALA A 483 18.26 -6.04 0.50
CA ALA A 483 18.43 -6.53 -0.87
C ALA A 483 17.09 -6.81 -1.55
N ARG A 484 16.11 -7.35 -0.84
CA ARG A 484 14.78 -7.61 -1.38
C ARG A 484 14.10 -6.31 -1.79
N ASP A 485 14.15 -5.30 -0.94
CA ASP A 485 13.51 -4.03 -1.21
C ASP A 485 14.29 -3.24 -2.28
N ALA A 486 15.63 -3.34 -2.31
CA ALA A 486 16.48 -2.81 -3.37
C ALA A 486 16.15 -3.43 -4.74
N VAL A 487 16.01 -4.76 -4.84
CA VAL A 487 15.60 -5.44 -6.08
C VAL A 487 14.18 -5.00 -6.49
N GLY A 488 13.26 -4.88 -5.54
CA GLY A 488 11.90 -4.40 -5.80
C GLY A 488 11.85 -2.97 -6.35
N LEU A 489 12.70 -2.08 -5.86
CA LEU A 489 12.81 -0.70 -6.37
C LEU A 489 13.59 -0.65 -7.70
N LEU A 490 14.65 -1.43 -7.84
CA LEU A 490 15.46 -1.50 -9.06
C LEU A 490 14.64 -2.02 -10.24
N THR A 491 13.85 -3.09 -10.03
CA THR A 491 13.00 -3.68 -11.08
C THR A 491 11.90 -2.75 -11.60
N PHE A 492 11.62 -1.64 -10.90
CA PHE A 492 10.77 -0.57 -11.44
C PHE A 492 11.34 0.01 -12.74
N PHE A 493 12.67 -0.01 -12.93
CA PHE A 493 13.34 0.46 -14.15
C PHE A 493 13.57 -0.64 -15.20
N SER A 494 13.02 -1.83 -14.98
CA SER A 494 13.15 -2.95 -15.91
C SER A 494 12.19 -2.83 -17.11
N PRO A 495 12.48 -3.46 -18.25
CA PRO A 495 11.59 -3.42 -19.43
C PRO A 495 10.18 -3.97 -19.18
N SER A 496 10.03 -4.88 -18.23
CA SER A 496 8.74 -5.48 -17.87
C SER A 496 7.86 -4.54 -17.04
N ALA A 497 8.44 -3.55 -16.35
CA ALA A 497 7.69 -2.64 -15.50
C ALA A 497 6.54 -1.94 -16.24
N PRO A 498 6.75 -1.19 -17.35
CA PRO A 498 5.66 -0.55 -18.08
C PRO A 498 4.90 -1.48 -19.04
N THR A 499 5.26 -2.78 -19.13
CA THR A 499 4.84 -3.67 -20.21
C THR A 499 4.06 -4.89 -19.68
N SER A 500 2.73 -4.91 -19.87
CA SER A 500 1.84 -5.92 -19.28
C SER A 500 2.07 -7.36 -19.75
N TYR A 501 2.52 -7.54 -20.99
CA TYR A 501 2.74 -8.85 -21.61
C TYR A 501 4.14 -9.44 -21.39
N LEU A 502 5.05 -8.71 -20.72
CA LEU A 502 6.36 -9.21 -20.34
C LEU A 502 6.33 -9.70 -18.89
N PHE A 503 6.66 -10.96 -18.68
CA PHE A 503 6.86 -11.54 -17.36
C PHE A 503 8.22 -11.15 -16.80
N ASN A 504 8.27 -10.65 -15.56
CA ASN A 504 9.52 -10.33 -14.88
C ASN A 504 10.05 -11.54 -14.09
N PRO A 505 11.18 -12.16 -14.47
CA PRO A 505 11.79 -13.26 -13.73
C PRO A 505 12.81 -12.78 -12.68
N VAL A 506 13.08 -11.47 -12.60
CA VAL A 506 14.15 -10.91 -11.75
C VAL A 506 13.72 -10.96 -10.29
N ALA A 507 14.52 -11.62 -9.46
CA ALA A 507 14.33 -11.74 -8.02
C ALA A 507 15.65 -12.08 -7.34
N LEU A 508 15.71 -11.97 -6.01
CA LEU A 508 16.81 -12.57 -5.25
C LEU A 508 16.84 -14.08 -5.50
N SER A 509 18.03 -14.65 -5.60
CA SER A 509 18.18 -16.09 -5.84
C SER A 509 17.57 -16.91 -4.70
N GLY A 510 16.84 -17.97 -5.06
CA GLY A 510 15.95 -18.74 -4.20
C GLY A 510 14.50 -18.23 -4.17
N ALA A 511 14.23 -17.00 -4.62
CA ALA A 511 12.88 -16.43 -4.70
C ALA A 511 12.41 -16.21 -6.16
N GLU A 512 13.27 -16.44 -7.14
CA GLU A 512 12.90 -16.45 -8.55
C GLU A 512 11.89 -17.56 -8.85
N TYR A 513 10.96 -17.23 -9.75
CA TYR A 513 9.94 -18.16 -10.18
C TYR A 513 9.66 -17.93 -11.65
N ILE A 514 9.86 -18.97 -12.47
CA ILE A 514 9.39 -19.02 -13.85
C ILE A 514 8.31 -20.09 -13.90
N PRO A 515 7.02 -19.70 -14.03
CA PRO A 515 5.94 -20.66 -13.99
C PRO A 515 6.06 -21.68 -15.13
N SER A 516 6.00 -22.95 -14.77
CA SER A 516 6.04 -24.07 -15.72
C SER A 516 4.88 -25.04 -15.46
N SER A 517 4.44 -25.69 -16.53
CA SER A 517 3.50 -26.80 -16.52
C SER A 517 4.27 -28.11 -16.56
N LYS A 518 3.97 -29.03 -15.63
CA LYS A 518 4.50 -30.39 -15.60
C LYS A 518 3.33 -31.36 -15.50
N LEU A 519 2.98 -32.00 -16.62
CA LEU A 519 1.80 -32.87 -16.72
C LEU A 519 2.21 -34.30 -17.04
N ILE A 520 1.56 -35.24 -16.36
CA ILE A 520 1.56 -36.66 -16.73
C ILE A 520 0.17 -36.95 -17.28
N THR A 521 0.09 -37.19 -18.59
CA THR A 521 -1.17 -37.51 -19.27
C THR A 521 -1.25 -39.02 -19.45
N LEU A 522 -2.30 -39.63 -18.91
CA LEU A 522 -2.59 -41.05 -19.11
C LEU A 522 -3.65 -41.18 -20.21
N PHE A 523 -3.43 -42.10 -21.14
CA PHE A 523 -4.38 -42.41 -22.21
C PHE A 523 -4.32 -43.90 -22.55
N GLU A 524 -5.28 -44.39 -23.32
CA GLU A 524 -5.33 -45.81 -23.68
C GLU A 524 -4.07 -46.19 -24.48
N GLY A 525 -3.29 -47.15 -23.95
CA GLY A 525 -2.05 -47.62 -24.58
C GLY A 525 -0.76 -46.91 -24.16
N GLY A 526 -0.79 -45.92 -23.24
CA GLY A 526 0.45 -45.31 -22.77
C GLY A 526 0.31 -44.10 -21.85
N TYR A 527 1.41 -43.37 -21.71
CA TYR A 527 1.46 -42.10 -21.00
C TYR A 527 2.35 -41.09 -21.74
N GLY A 528 2.07 -39.80 -21.52
CA GLY A 528 2.91 -38.69 -21.96
C GLY A 528 3.38 -37.89 -20.75
N HIS A 529 4.63 -37.42 -20.79
CA HIS A 529 5.16 -36.44 -19.84
C HIS A 529 5.42 -35.13 -20.59
N TYR A 530 4.78 -34.05 -20.13
CA TYR A 530 4.86 -32.73 -20.76
C TYR A 530 5.44 -31.72 -19.78
N GLU A 531 6.48 -31.03 -20.20
CA GLU A 531 7.06 -29.90 -19.47
C GLU A 531 7.08 -28.68 -20.39
N GLY A 532 6.63 -27.52 -19.89
CA GLY A 532 6.60 -26.29 -20.68
C GLY A 532 6.55 -25.03 -19.82
N ILE A 533 7.16 -23.95 -20.29
CA ILE A 533 7.13 -22.63 -19.64
C ILE A 533 5.80 -21.94 -19.98
N LEU A 534 5.14 -21.38 -18.98
CA LEU A 534 3.83 -20.72 -19.13
C LEU A 534 3.90 -19.29 -19.67
N PRO A 535 4.83 -18.41 -19.22
CA PRO A 535 4.98 -17.08 -19.80
C PRO A 535 5.31 -17.13 -21.30
N LYS A 536 4.56 -16.38 -22.12
CA LYS A 536 4.84 -16.25 -23.58
C LYS A 536 6.11 -15.45 -23.87
N LYS A 537 6.42 -14.45 -23.03
CA LYS A 537 7.61 -13.60 -23.15
C LYS A 537 8.19 -13.34 -21.76
N ILE A 538 9.49 -13.57 -21.61
CA ILE A 538 10.23 -13.38 -20.36
C ILE A 538 11.20 -12.22 -20.55
N ALA A 539 11.20 -11.28 -19.62
CA ALA A 539 12.09 -10.12 -19.62
C ALA A 539 13.34 -10.40 -18.78
N TYR A 540 14.25 -11.25 -19.27
CA TYR A 540 15.60 -11.33 -18.71
C TYR A 540 16.25 -9.94 -18.78
N TRP A 541 16.93 -9.52 -17.71
CA TRP A 541 17.42 -8.16 -17.63
C TRP A 541 18.94 -8.13 -17.65
N ARG A 542 19.50 -7.66 -18.77
CA ARG A 542 20.93 -7.50 -18.95
C ARG A 542 21.26 -6.03 -19.21
N LEU A 543 22.17 -5.49 -18.41
CA LEU A 543 22.54 -4.08 -18.41
C LEU A 543 23.99 -3.90 -18.85
N SER A 544 24.19 -3.23 -19.99
CA SER A 544 25.52 -2.78 -20.41
C SER A 544 25.98 -1.56 -19.61
N ALA A 545 27.27 -1.27 -19.65
CA ALA A 545 27.85 -0.05 -19.06
C ALA A 545 27.20 1.23 -19.59
N GLN A 546 26.76 1.24 -20.86
CA GLN A 546 26.03 2.37 -21.44
C GLN A 546 24.62 2.50 -20.86
N GLN A 547 23.90 1.38 -20.69
CA GLN A 547 22.57 1.38 -20.10
C GLN A 547 22.60 1.78 -18.63
N ILE A 548 23.60 1.32 -17.88
CA ILE A 548 23.82 1.73 -16.48
C ILE A 548 24.03 3.25 -16.38
N LYS A 549 24.87 3.82 -17.25
CA LYS A 549 25.06 5.27 -17.31
C LYS A 549 23.78 6.02 -17.67
N ALA A 550 22.96 5.47 -18.55
CA ALA A 550 21.67 6.06 -18.93
C ALA A 550 20.62 5.96 -17.82
N LEU A 551 20.70 4.94 -16.95
CA LEU A 551 19.83 4.81 -15.78
C LEU A 551 20.14 5.85 -14.70
N ASN A 552 21.39 6.31 -14.60
CA ASN A 552 21.86 7.23 -13.57
C ASN A 552 21.27 8.65 -13.73
N THR A 553 20.01 8.77 -13.34
CA THR A 553 19.16 9.97 -13.37
C THR A 553 18.78 10.34 -11.94
N ASP A 554 18.38 11.59 -11.70
CA ASP A 554 17.91 12.05 -10.38
C ASP A 554 16.77 11.18 -9.82
N ILE A 555 15.92 10.64 -10.69
CA ILE A 555 14.81 9.75 -10.33
C ILE A 555 15.34 8.37 -9.89
N PHE A 556 16.36 7.85 -10.56
CA PHE A 556 17.02 6.59 -10.17
C PHE A 556 17.75 6.74 -8.82
N GLU A 557 18.46 7.84 -8.60
CA GLU A 557 19.07 8.16 -7.30
C GLU A 557 18.00 8.31 -6.21
N THR A 558 16.86 8.91 -6.54
CA THR A 558 15.73 9.04 -5.61
C THR A 558 15.19 7.66 -5.23
N ALA A 559 15.01 6.73 -6.18
CA ALA A 559 14.63 5.36 -5.86
C ALA A 559 15.64 4.67 -4.93
N GLY A 560 16.94 4.84 -5.18
CA GLY A 560 17.99 4.30 -4.30
C GLY A 560 17.90 4.85 -2.86
N SER A 561 17.54 6.13 -2.70
CA SER A 561 17.34 6.72 -1.37
C SER A 561 16.12 6.19 -0.60
N LEU A 562 15.21 5.46 -1.25
CA LEU A 562 14.02 4.86 -0.61
C LEU A 562 14.26 3.42 -0.10
N ILE A 563 15.44 2.83 -0.30
CA ILE A 563 15.72 1.44 0.09
C ILE A 563 15.57 1.26 1.60
N ILE A 564 16.22 2.13 2.36
CA ILE A 564 16.14 2.15 3.83
C ILE A 564 14.92 2.99 4.20
N ASP A 565 14.06 2.42 5.04
CA ASP A 565 12.78 3.02 5.45
C ASP A 565 12.89 4.00 6.63
N VAL A 566 14.06 4.07 7.26
CA VAL A 566 14.38 4.99 8.35
C VAL A 566 14.38 6.44 7.83
N GLU A 567 13.72 7.35 8.54
CA GLU A 567 13.65 8.79 8.24
C GLU A 567 12.92 9.20 6.95
N LEU A 568 12.20 8.29 6.29
CA LEU A 568 11.37 8.67 5.14
C LEU A 568 10.21 9.58 5.56
N SER A 569 9.94 10.61 4.75
CA SER A 569 8.70 11.39 4.87
C SER A 569 7.48 10.48 4.63
N GLU A 570 6.31 10.88 5.13
CA GLU A 570 5.07 10.13 4.90
C GLU A 570 4.83 9.90 3.40
N PHE A 571 5.11 10.91 2.57
CA PHE A 571 5.00 10.77 1.12
C PHE A 571 6.04 9.82 0.52
N ALA A 572 7.31 9.93 0.91
CA ALA A 572 8.37 9.05 0.41
C ALA A 572 8.10 7.58 0.79
N ALA A 573 7.61 7.33 2.00
CA ALA A 573 7.19 6.00 2.44
C ALA A 573 6.00 5.47 1.60
N ALA A 574 5.02 6.32 1.27
CA ALA A 574 3.91 5.95 0.41
C ALA A 574 4.38 5.61 -1.02
N VAL A 575 5.25 6.44 -1.61
CA VAL A 575 5.86 6.19 -2.93
C VAL A 575 6.63 4.86 -2.93
N ARG A 576 7.48 4.62 -1.92
CA ARG A 576 8.21 3.36 -1.74
C ARG A 576 7.25 2.16 -1.70
N GLY A 577 6.23 2.24 -0.85
CA GLY A 577 5.23 1.17 -0.71
C GLY A 577 4.46 0.90 -2.01
N SER A 578 4.07 1.95 -2.73
CA SER A 578 3.40 1.85 -4.03
C SER A 578 4.29 1.19 -5.09
N ILE A 579 5.56 1.59 -5.21
CA ILE A 579 6.49 0.98 -6.17
C ILE A 579 6.72 -0.49 -5.85
N LEU A 580 6.99 -0.83 -4.59
CA LEU A 580 7.20 -2.22 -4.18
C LEU A 580 5.96 -3.09 -4.39
N THR A 581 4.76 -2.53 -4.21
CA THR A 581 3.50 -3.23 -4.51
C THR A 581 3.32 -3.45 -6.01
N TYR A 582 3.59 -2.40 -6.81
CA TYR A 582 3.53 -2.46 -8.26
C TYR A 582 4.50 -3.50 -8.84
N THR A 583 5.78 -3.48 -8.43
CA THR A 583 6.80 -4.37 -8.99
C THR A 583 6.61 -5.81 -8.58
N LYS A 584 6.12 -6.10 -7.38
CA LYS A 584 5.68 -7.47 -6.99
C LYS A 584 4.64 -8.02 -7.97
N GLY A 585 3.72 -7.18 -8.46
CA GLY A 585 2.73 -7.57 -9.46
C GLY A 585 3.32 -7.96 -10.81
N THR A 586 4.52 -7.46 -11.16
CA THR A 586 5.19 -7.79 -12.44
C THR A 586 5.74 -9.21 -12.48
N ASN A 587 5.90 -9.85 -11.31
CA ASN A 587 6.35 -11.23 -11.15
C ASN A 587 5.17 -12.22 -11.17
N LEU A 588 3.93 -11.74 -11.36
CA LEU A 588 2.73 -12.58 -11.43
C LEU A 588 2.36 -12.88 -12.89
N LEU A 589 2.07 -14.15 -13.18
CA LEU A 589 1.64 -14.59 -14.51
C LEU A 589 0.22 -14.14 -14.85
N ALA A 590 -0.68 -14.11 -13.86
CA ALA A 590 -2.09 -13.79 -14.07
C ALA A 590 -2.31 -12.28 -14.23
N SER A 591 -2.81 -11.86 -15.40
CA SER A 591 -2.99 -10.43 -15.74
C SER A 591 -3.91 -9.70 -14.76
N LYS A 592 -4.97 -10.33 -14.24
CA LYS A 592 -5.86 -9.72 -13.24
C LYS A 592 -5.17 -9.50 -11.89
N GLU A 593 -4.29 -10.40 -11.45
CA GLU A 593 -3.52 -10.18 -10.21
C GLU A 593 -2.49 -9.06 -10.35
N ARG A 594 -1.87 -8.95 -11.53
CA ARG A 594 -1.01 -7.82 -11.87
C ARG A 594 -1.79 -6.50 -11.84
N LEU A 595 -2.99 -6.45 -12.41
CA LEU A 595 -3.87 -5.28 -12.33
C LEU A 595 -4.26 -4.91 -10.89
N ARG A 596 -4.57 -5.90 -10.03
CA ARG A 596 -4.84 -5.64 -8.61
C ARG A 596 -3.65 -4.99 -7.92
N SER A 597 -2.43 -5.40 -8.28
CA SER A 597 -1.20 -4.78 -7.78
C SER A 597 -1.06 -3.34 -8.29
N CYS A 598 -1.39 -3.06 -9.56
CA CYS A 598 -1.44 -1.70 -10.10
C CYS A 598 -2.41 -0.81 -9.32
N LEU A 599 -3.65 -1.28 -9.12
CA LEU A 599 -4.66 -0.52 -8.35
C LEU A 599 -4.24 -0.32 -6.90
N SER A 600 -3.73 -1.35 -6.23
CA SER A 600 -3.27 -1.23 -4.84
C SER A 600 -2.15 -0.19 -4.72
N ALA A 601 -1.21 -0.16 -5.68
CA ALA A 601 -0.16 0.85 -5.72
C ALA A 601 -0.71 2.28 -5.89
N LEU A 602 -1.71 2.45 -6.76
CA LEU A 602 -2.39 3.74 -6.95
C LEU A 602 -3.22 4.13 -5.73
N GLU A 603 -3.92 3.20 -5.08
CA GLU A 603 -4.71 3.45 -3.87
C GLU A 603 -3.82 3.99 -2.73
N MET A 604 -2.66 3.37 -2.51
CA MET A 604 -1.70 3.79 -1.49
C MET A 604 -1.23 5.24 -1.69
N LEU A 605 -1.07 5.67 -2.95
CA LEU A 605 -0.51 6.96 -3.33
C LEU A 605 -1.56 8.06 -3.54
N LEU A 606 -2.67 7.73 -4.21
CA LEU A 606 -3.64 8.68 -4.73
C LEU A 606 -4.91 8.78 -3.90
N LEU A 607 -5.14 7.94 -2.88
CA LEU A 607 -6.25 8.14 -1.94
C LEU A 607 -5.78 8.91 -0.70
N ARG A 608 -6.55 9.91 -0.29
CA ARG A 608 -6.34 10.65 0.96
C ARG A 608 -6.62 9.76 2.17
N HIS A 609 -7.65 8.92 2.07
CA HIS A 609 -8.08 7.96 3.11
C HIS A 609 -8.95 6.85 2.51
N ASP A 610 -9.13 5.76 3.24
CA ASP A 610 -9.80 4.54 2.73
C ASP A 610 -11.29 4.68 2.41
N MET A 611 -11.92 5.77 2.89
CA MET A 611 -13.33 6.09 2.64
C MET A 611 -13.58 6.90 1.35
N GLU A 612 -12.55 7.29 0.60
CA GLU A 612 -12.76 7.99 -0.69
C GLU A 612 -13.37 7.01 -1.72
N PRO A 613 -14.27 7.47 -2.61
CA PRO A 613 -14.74 6.67 -3.75
C PRO A 613 -13.57 6.29 -4.65
N ARG A 614 -13.09 5.05 -4.52
CA ARG A 614 -11.77 4.64 -5.03
C ARG A 614 -11.64 4.80 -6.54
N ALA A 615 -12.61 4.26 -7.29
CA ALA A 615 -12.60 4.29 -8.75
C ALA A 615 -12.63 5.72 -9.28
N HIS A 616 -13.57 6.55 -8.82
CA HIS A 616 -13.63 7.96 -9.21
C HIS A 616 -12.36 8.75 -8.83
N CYS A 617 -11.89 8.63 -7.59
CA CYS A 617 -10.76 9.43 -7.11
C CYS A 617 -9.46 9.08 -7.84
N ILE A 618 -9.19 7.78 -8.06
CA ILE A 618 -8.03 7.34 -8.84
C ILE A 618 -8.15 7.82 -10.27
N ALA A 619 -9.28 7.54 -10.95
CA ALA A 619 -9.49 7.94 -12.34
C ALA A 619 -9.31 9.45 -12.53
N LYS A 620 -9.88 10.28 -11.66
CA LYS A 620 -9.76 11.74 -11.72
C LYS A 620 -8.31 12.20 -11.60
N ARG A 621 -7.62 11.80 -10.53
CA ARG A 621 -6.25 12.26 -10.23
C ARG A 621 -5.23 11.73 -11.24
N MET A 622 -5.40 10.48 -11.66
CA MET A 622 -4.61 9.86 -12.73
C MET A 622 -4.81 10.60 -14.05
N GLY A 623 -6.05 10.94 -14.42
CA GLY A 623 -6.34 11.73 -15.62
C GLY A 623 -5.62 13.08 -15.65
N VAL A 624 -5.56 13.78 -14.52
CA VAL A 624 -4.80 15.05 -14.39
C VAL A 624 -3.29 14.80 -14.57
N ILE A 625 -2.73 13.81 -13.87
CA ILE A 625 -1.28 13.54 -13.93
C ILE A 625 -0.83 13.16 -15.36
N ILE A 626 -1.59 12.29 -16.03
CA ILE A 626 -1.23 11.77 -17.35
C ILE A 626 -1.39 12.86 -18.41
N SER A 627 -2.44 13.68 -18.35
CA SER A 627 -2.67 14.77 -19.31
C SER A 627 -1.67 15.91 -19.16
N MET A 628 -1.25 16.23 -17.92
CA MET A 628 -0.21 17.23 -17.67
C MET A 628 1.13 16.88 -18.32
N ASN A 629 1.44 15.59 -18.43
CA ASN A 629 2.66 15.10 -19.08
C ASN A 629 2.50 15.00 -20.61
N GLY A 630 1.35 15.39 -21.17
CA GLY A 630 1.06 15.31 -22.60
C GLY A 630 1.00 13.88 -23.14
N ILE A 631 0.76 12.90 -22.26
CA ILE A 631 0.76 11.47 -22.63
C ILE A 631 -0.58 11.10 -23.28
N ASP A 632 -1.70 11.52 -22.70
CA ASP A 632 -3.03 11.19 -23.21
C ASP A 632 -4.11 12.18 -22.72
N ASP A 633 -5.29 12.12 -23.33
CA ASP A 633 -6.46 12.91 -22.94
C ASP A 633 -7.01 12.48 -21.57
N ALA A 634 -7.32 13.45 -20.71
CA ALA A 634 -7.77 13.19 -19.35
C ALA A 634 -9.09 12.40 -19.28
N ASN A 635 -10.00 12.57 -20.25
CA ASN A 635 -11.27 11.85 -20.26
C ASN A 635 -11.09 10.40 -20.69
N GLU A 636 -10.20 10.15 -21.65
CA GLU A 636 -9.85 8.80 -22.08
C GLU A 636 -9.18 8.00 -20.94
N VAL A 637 -8.25 8.63 -20.21
CA VAL A 637 -7.62 8.01 -19.03
C VAL A 637 -8.64 7.68 -17.95
N LYS A 638 -9.57 8.62 -17.67
CA LYS A 638 -10.67 8.39 -16.71
C LYS A 638 -11.51 7.18 -17.13
N ARG A 639 -11.88 7.10 -18.41
CA ARG A 639 -12.66 5.99 -18.98
C ARG A 639 -11.94 4.65 -18.84
N ILE A 640 -10.66 4.59 -19.19
CA ILE A 640 -9.83 3.36 -19.08
C ILE A 640 -9.73 2.91 -17.62
N ALA A 641 -9.46 3.83 -16.69
CA ALA A 641 -9.36 3.50 -15.27
C ALA A 641 -10.66 2.90 -14.73
N GLN A 642 -11.82 3.46 -15.12
CA GLN A 642 -13.13 2.93 -14.74
C GLN A 642 -13.38 1.53 -15.30
N GLN A 643 -13.05 1.30 -16.58
CA GLN A 643 -13.20 -0.01 -17.22
C GLN A 643 -12.35 -1.10 -16.55
N ILE A 644 -11.17 -0.76 -16.03
CA ILE A 644 -10.31 -1.71 -15.31
C ILE A 644 -10.91 -2.18 -13.99
N HIS A 645 -11.54 -1.26 -13.24
CA HIS A 645 -12.26 -1.65 -12.02
C HIS A 645 -13.36 -2.67 -12.34
N TRP A 646 -14.08 -2.48 -13.44
CA TRP A 646 -15.12 -3.42 -13.87
C TRP A 646 -14.54 -4.76 -14.34
N LEU A 647 -13.45 -4.75 -15.12
CA LEU A 647 -12.78 -5.96 -15.56
C LEU A 647 -12.36 -6.87 -14.38
N LEU A 648 -11.99 -6.27 -13.25
CA LEU A 648 -11.61 -6.99 -12.03
C LEU A 648 -12.79 -7.57 -11.24
N GLU A 649 -13.99 -6.99 -11.37
CA GLU A 649 -15.22 -7.49 -10.74
C GLU A 649 -15.76 -8.75 -11.46
N GLN A 650 -15.42 -8.95 -12.73
CA GLN A 650 -15.91 -10.09 -13.51
C GLN A 650 -15.17 -11.42 -13.21
N PRO A 651 -15.89 -12.53 -12.99
CA PRO A 651 -15.26 -13.85 -12.82
C PRO A 651 -14.56 -14.28 -14.11
N GLN A 652 -13.29 -14.71 -14.00
CA GLN A 652 -12.53 -15.15 -15.16
C GLN A 652 -12.77 -16.64 -15.43
N GLN A 653 -13.64 -16.95 -16.40
CA GLN A 653 -13.93 -18.34 -16.81
C GLN A 653 -13.19 -18.74 -18.10
N THR A 654 -12.72 -17.76 -18.88
CA THR A 654 -12.07 -17.95 -20.19
C THR A 654 -10.80 -17.08 -20.31
N GLU A 655 -10.02 -17.32 -21.37
CA GLU A 655 -8.90 -16.44 -21.72
C GLU A 655 -9.38 -15.01 -22.04
N LEU A 656 -8.52 -14.02 -21.74
CA LEU A 656 -8.80 -12.61 -22.01
C LEU A 656 -8.77 -12.34 -23.52
N SER A 657 -9.74 -11.57 -24.00
CA SER A 657 -9.82 -11.09 -25.38
C SER A 657 -8.70 -10.09 -25.72
N HIS A 658 -8.52 -9.81 -27.00
CA HIS A 658 -7.53 -8.83 -27.46
C HIS A 658 -7.77 -7.43 -26.86
N ARG A 659 -9.03 -6.95 -26.89
CA ARG A 659 -9.45 -5.66 -26.35
C ARG A 659 -9.17 -5.54 -24.84
N GLU A 660 -9.43 -6.60 -24.07
CA GLU A 660 -9.11 -6.61 -22.64
C GLU A 660 -7.60 -6.54 -22.39
N ASN A 661 -6.80 -7.27 -23.18
CA ASN A 661 -5.34 -7.20 -23.06
C ASN A 661 -4.77 -5.81 -23.40
N GLU A 662 -5.34 -5.13 -24.39
CA GLU A 662 -4.97 -3.74 -24.71
C GLU A 662 -5.32 -2.78 -23.57
N LEU A 663 -6.52 -2.90 -23.01
CA LEU A 663 -6.96 -2.11 -21.85
C LEU A 663 -5.99 -2.29 -20.66
N ILE A 664 -5.61 -3.54 -20.37
CA ILE A 664 -4.64 -3.86 -19.31
C ILE A 664 -3.27 -3.22 -19.61
N SER A 665 -2.83 -3.26 -20.87
CA SER A 665 -1.55 -2.67 -21.28
C SER A 665 -1.52 -1.17 -21.08
N LEU A 666 -2.56 -0.45 -21.53
CA LEU A 666 -2.68 1.00 -21.37
C LEU A 666 -2.70 1.39 -19.89
N PHE A 667 -3.53 0.72 -19.09
CA PHE A 667 -3.63 1.01 -17.67
C PHE A 667 -2.33 0.73 -16.90
N THR A 668 -1.63 -0.35 -17.25
CA THR A 668 -0.30 -0.66 -16.68
C THR A 668 0.69 0.47 -17.00
N ASN A 669 0.71 0.96 -18.24
CA ASN A 669 1.57 2.06 -18.65
C ASN A 669 1.26 3.36 -17.90
N TYR A 670 -0.01 3.75 -17.80
CA TYR A 670 -0.39 4.92 -17.04
C TYR A 670 -0.05 4.79 -15.55
N THR A 671 -0.26 3.61 -14.96
CA THR A 671 0.14 3.35 -13.56
C THR A 671 1.63 3.57 -13.37
N TYR A 672 2.45 3.01 -14.25
CA TYR A 672 3.90 3.23 -14.26
C TYR A 672 4.25 4.72 -14.31
N ASN A 673 3.63 5.49 -15.21
CA ASN A 673 3.90 6.93 -15.36
C ASN A 673 3.49 7.75 -14.13
N VAL A 674 2.37 7.42 -13.49
CA VAL A 674 1.96 8.05 -12.22
C VAL A 674 3.00 7.79 -11.13
N LEU A 675 3.44 6.55 -10.97
CA LEU A 675 4.44 6.18 -9.97
C LEU A 675 5.80 6.82 -10.28
N TYR A 676 6.18 6.92 -11.56
CA TYR A 676 7.40 7.57 -12.00
C TYR A 676 7.39 9.08 -11.66
N LEU A 677 6.28 9.77 -11.91
CA LEU A 677 6.12 11.17 -11.53
C LEU A 677 6.14 11.37 -10.02
N ALA A 678 5.47 10.50 -9.26
CA ALA A 678 5.47 10.56 -7.81
C ALA A 678 6.88 10.32 -7.22
N LEU A 679 7.63 9.39 -7.80
CA LEU A 679 9.03 9.14 -7.46
C LEU A 679 9.90 10.39 -7.67
N GLY A 680 9.77 11.06 -8.82
CA GLY A 680 10.47 12.33 -9.08
C GLY A 680 10.14 13.45 -8.10
N ASN A 681 9.03 13.33 -7.36
CA ASN A 681 8.57 14.31 -6.37
C ASN A 681 8.73 13.84 -4.92
N ALA A 682 9.32 12.66 -4.67
CA ALA A 682 9.42 12.06 -3.33
C ALA A 682 10.21 12.92 -2.33
N ARG A 683 11.16 13.73 -2.81
CA ARG A 683 11.95 14.69 -2.01
C ARG A 683 11.26 16.04 -1.83
N THR A 684 10.24 16.34 -2.64
CA THR A 684 9.56 17.65 -2.67
C THR A 684 8.39 17.71 -1.69
N PHE A 685 7.59 16.65 -1.62
CA PHE A 685 6.43 16.59 -0.72
C PHE A 685 6.74 15.84 0.57
N HIS A 686 6.22 16.35 1.69
CA HIS A 686 6.38 15.69 2.99
C HIS A 686 5.23 14.73 3.33
N SER A 687 4.02 14.98 2.80
CA SER A 687 2.83 14.16 3.08
C SER A 687 2.02 13.88 1.82
N LYS A 688 1.30 12.75 1.83
CA LYS A 688 0.39 12.38 0.74
C LYS A 688 -0.71 13.43 0.52
N LYS A 689 -1.21 14.03 1.61
CA LYS A 689 -2.21 15.08 1.55
C LYS A 689 -1.74 16.30 0.75
N GLN A 690 -0.48 16.72 0.92
CA GLN A 690 0.09 17.85 0.16
C GLN A 690 0.14 17.54 -1.34
N PHE A 691 0.65 16.36 -1.71
CA PHE A 691 0.72 15.92 -3.10
C PHE A 691 -0.67 15.87 -3.76
N ILE A 692 -1.64 15.23 -3.10
CA ILE A 692 -3.01 15.12 -3.60
C ILE A 692 -3.68 16.50 -3.74
N ASN A 693 -3.52 17.39 -2.77
CA ASN A 693 -4.10 18.73 -2.84
C ASN A 693 -3.56 19.53 -4.03
N GLU A 694 -2.29 19.33 -4.37
CA GLU A 694 -1.68 19.98 -5.53
C GLU A 694 -2.25 19.44 -6.85
N ILE A 695 -2.43 18.12 -6.97
CA ILE A 695 -3.09 17.50 -8.13
C ILE A 695 -4.53 18.01 -8.28
N ASP A 696 -5.31 18.00 -7.19
CA ASP A 696 -6.71 18.45 -7.22
C ASP A 696 -6.79 19.95 -7.56
N ARG A 697 -5.84 20.77 -7.07
CA ARG A 697 -5.73 22.21 -7.41
C ARG A 697 -5.50 22.41 -8.91
N ILE A 698 -4.60 21.64 -9.51
CA ILE A 698 -4.30 21.75 -10.94
C ILE A 698 -5.49 21.31 -11.77
N GLY A 699 -6.14 20.19 -11.39
CA GLY A 699 -7.34 19.70 -12.06
C GLY A 699 -8.45 20.76 -12.14
N ASN A 700 -8.66 21.52 -11.07
CA ASN A 700 -9.66 22.59 -11.03
C ASN A 700 -9.30 23.84 -11.86
N ILE A 701 -8.04 24.00 -12.28
CA ILE A 701 -7.60 25.10 -13.17
C ILE A 701 -7.75 24.71 -14.65
N THR A 702 -7.70 23.41 -14.94
CA THR A 702 -7.74 22.85 -16.30
C THR A 702 -9.13 22.39 -16.76
N GLU A 703 -10.11 22.32 -15.85
CA GLU A 703 -11.54 22.17 -16.14
C GLU A 703 -12.20 23.56 -16.29
#